data_AF-A0A7C6YMM8-F1
#
_entry.id   AF-A0A7C6YMM8-F1
#
_cell.length_a   1.000
_cell.length_b   1.000
_cell.length_c   1.000
_cell.angle_alpha   90.00
_cell.angle_beta   90.00
_cell.angle_gamma   90.00
#
_symmetry.space_group_name_H-M   'P 1'
#
loop_
_entity.id
_entity.type
_entity.pdbx_description
1 polymer ?
#
loop_
_entity_poly.entity_id
_entity_poly.type
_entity_poly.pdbx_seq_one_letter_code
_entity_poly.pdbx_strand_id
1 'polypeptide(L)'
;MNKILLKLKYPFIGILLLGVWALTAWGAQTGEAVHAQDGASEIVASAQPLSDDAPVKADPATAAESDVAPDASSTLRPHQIALLLFQVLGGLSLFIFGMQAMTRSLRAAAGSSLRTILARATQSRGHGVVFGTVFGFLAHSGAAVAMLAGFINAGVMTLDQAIAPIFGANIGTTLSMQLVSFRIADYCWVAIGIGFLVDALTPSERWRQLGGALIGFGLLFLGMETISSGIAPHKTLLEPFLAHLRGDIWTGRLIGIGLSALLTAILTSSGAMIGLSFALVKAGVLTRFDQVAVIVLGSHIGTCIVPIMAALPMRIGAWRAAISHLVFNISNVLLAVIAWPLFVRICVMSAPDDLLRQAANSHTFAMLFATIVLLPFSHAFTRLVNWLTPSSEPPPAPSFLDAKCLAKPEQAFAAVIRELRRMAEVCVDSMVLIGELVLAPTRKTFRRLIANEEIINEVRQSMGDYFNKLTKLYLSRRQTIFLQHLDRCMKDIERIGDHLTHIGTNSVERFKVPEAMIPEDLFRIWFSLFCSAKHVITFMAQSFDPDHASFQDTAREILRARDAYMVQSMDAKAAFAQAAREKRITPIGGYYLSRYVEDLDRLVRRAKSIAFAERQPDFWVKQTKLEKPAQTAGAFSPPSRVNPEAYLAMLHEPPPSYEDEMPVPTHFHVPVQSPYDPPPDENNPSSEAPAPCT
;
A
#
# COMPACT_ATOMS: atom_id res chain seq x y z
N MET A 1 23.89 -8.65 14.47
CA MET A 1 22.76 -9.54 14.08
C MET A 1 21.38 -8.92 14.30
N ASN A 2 21.04 -8.39 15.48
CA ASN A 2 19.75 -7.69 15.74
C ASN A 2 19.43 -6.53 14.76
N LYS A 3 20.44 -5.81 14.27
CA LYS A 3 20.26 -4.76 13.24
C LYS A 3 19.96 -5.30 11.82
N ILE A 4 20.25 -6.57 11.54
CA ILE A 4 19.99 -7.23 10.24
C ILE A 4 18.57 -7.79 10.22
N LEU A 5 18.11 -8.36 11.33
CA LEU A 5 16.75 -8.92 11.49
C LEU A 5 15.65 -7.86 11.29
N LEU A 6 15.89 -6.63 11.77
CA LEU A 6 14.98 -5.48 11.61
C LEU A 6 14.96 -4.88 10.19
N LYS A 7 15.91 -5.25 9.31
CA LYS A 7 15.97 -4.80 7.91
C LYS A 7 15.45 -5.82 6.91
N LEU A 8 15.10 -7.04 7.35
CA LEU A 8 14.54 -8.06 6.48
C LEU A 8 13.08 -7.73 6.15
N LYS A 9 12.74 -7.83 4.86
CA LYS A 9 11.39 -7.63 4.33
C LYS A 9 10.35 -8.59 4.94
N TYR A 10 10.80 -9.68 5.59
CA TYR A 10 9.99 -10.66 6.31
C TYR A 10 10.66 -11.05 7.64
N PRO A 11 10.22 -10.49 8.79
CA PRO A 11 10.85 -10.74 10.10
C PRO A 11 10.77 -12.20 10.56
N PHE A 12 9.81 -12.98 10.05
CA PHE A 12 9.66 -14.41 10.32
C PHE A 12 10.85 -15.25 9.87
N ILE A 13 11.44 -14.95 8.70
CA ILE A 13 12.63 -15.66 8.18
C ILE A 13 13.80 -15.50 9.15
N GLY A 14 13.92 -14.31 9.74
CA GLY A 14 14.95 -14.02 10.73
C GLY A 14 14.82 -14.81 12.04
N ILE A 15 13.61 -14.90 12.57
CA ILE A 15 13.30 -15.67 13.79
C ILE A 15 13.50 -17.17 13.53
N LEU A 16 13.18 -17.64 12.33
CA LEU A 16 13.35 -19.03 11.93
C LEU A 16 14.78 -19.46 11.75
N LEU A 17 15.59 -18.65 11.08
CA LEU A 17 17.02 -18.91 10.92
C LEU A 17 17.72 -18.92 12.29
N LEU A 18 17.28 -18.08 13.23
CA LEU A 18 17.73 -18.12 14.62
C LEU A 18 17.33 -19.40 15.35
N GLY A 19 16.09 -19.88 15.17
CA GLY A 19 15.62 -21.12 15.78
C GLY A 19 16.35 -22.36 15.27
N VAL A 20 16.56 -22.44 13.95
CA VAL A 20 17.36 -23.50 13.32
C VAL A 20 18.81 -23.44 13.80
N TRP A 21 19.41 -22.25 13.79
CA TRP A 21 20.79 -22.07 14.27
C TRP A 21 20.94 -22.48 15.75
N ALA A 22 20.02 -22.05 16.61
CA ALA A 22 20.03 -22.38 18.04
C ALA A 22 19.86 -23.90 18.29
N LEU A 23 18.99 -24.58 17.54
CA LEU A 23 18.81 -26.04 17.65
C LEU A 23 20.00 -26.83 17.11
N THR A 24 20.61 -26.39 16.01
CA THR A 24 21.84 -27.01 15.49
C THR A 24 23.03 -26.78 16.40
N ALA A 25 23.14 -25.59 17.02
CA ALA A 25 24.20 -25.26 17.97
C ALA A 25 24.01 -26.01 19.30
N TRP A 26 22.77 -26.15 19.77
CA TRP A 26 22.45 -26.98 20.94
C TRP A 26 22.79 -28.45 20.69
N GLY A 27 22.39 -29.00 19.54
CA GLY A 27 22.69 -30.39 19.17
C GLY A 27 24.20 -30.68 19.08
N ALA A 28 25.00 -29.72 18.64
CA ALA A 28 26.46 -29.82 18.60
C ALA A 28 27.07 -29.84 20.01
N GLN A 29 26.60 -29.00 20.94
CA GLN A 29 27.08 -28.97 22.33
C GLN A 29 26.71 -30.23 23.13
N THR A 30 25.53 -30.81 22.88
CA THR A 30 25.13 -32.06 23.55
C THR A 30 25.82 -33.30 22.97
N GLY A 31 26.21 -33.27 21.69
CA GLY A 31 26.96 -34.37 21.06
C GLY A 31 28.39 -34.51 21.59
N GLU A 32 29.04 -33.39 21.93
CA GLU A 32 30.36 -33.39 22.58
C GLU A 32 30.28 -33.92 24.03
N ALA A 33 29.19 -33.65 24.75
CA ALA A 33 29.01 -34.12 26.13
C ALA A 33 28.75 -35.64 26.23
N VAL A 34 28.10 -36.24 25.23
CA VAL A 34 27.85 -37.70 25.17
C VAL A 34 29.12 -38.46 24.76
N HIS A 35 29.89 -37.95 23.79
CA HIS A 35 31.19 -38.54 23.44
C HIS A 35 32.25 -38.41 24.54
N ALA A 36 32.15 -37.39 25.40
CA ALA A 36 33.03 -37.26 26.57
C ALA A 36 32.72 -38.27 27.70
N GLN A 37 31.50 -38.84 27.76
CA GLN A 37 31.16 -39.90 28.72
C GLN A 37 31.54 -41.30 28.23
N ASP A 38 31.40 -41.59 26.94
CA ASP A 38 31.77 -42.91 26.38
C ASP A 38 33.29 -43.13 26.34
N GLY A 39 34.09 -42.06 26.14
CA GLY A 39 35.55 -42.14 26.17
C GLY A 39 36.16 -42.40 27.56
N ALA A 40 35.38 -42.26 28.64
CA ALA A 40 35.83 -42.54 30.00
C ALA A 40 35.63 -44.02 30.41
N SER A 41 34.76 -44.76 29.72
CA SER A 41 34.50 -46.18 30.00
C SER A 41 35.45 -47.17 29.31
N GLU A 42 36.22 -46.74 28.30
CA GLU A 42 37.12 -47.63 27.55
C GLU A 42 38.53 -47.83 28.16
N ILE A 43 38.86 -47.19 29.29
CA ILE A 43 40.22 -47.26 29.88
C ILE A 43 40.38 -48.40 30.91
N VAL A 44 39.34 -49.16 31.26
CA VAL A 44 39.43 -50.25 32.26
C VAL A 44 39.00 -51.59 31.68
N ALA A 45 39.73 -52.11 30.69
CA ALA A 45 39.71 -53.55 30.36
C ALA A 45 40.88 -53.93 29.44
N SER A 46 42.11 -53.98 29.97
CA SER A 46 43.21 -54.63 29.27
C SER A 46 44.06 -55.46 30.24
N ALA A 47 43.77 -56.76 30.33
CA ALA A 47 44.73 -57.75 30.81
C ALA A 47 44.41 -59.16 30.26
N GLN A 48 45.39 -59.68 29.51
CA GLN A 48 45.73 -61.10 29.25
C GLN A 48 45.30 -61.78 27.94
N PRO A 49 46.13 -62.72 27.41
CA PRO A 49 46.49 -62.76 26.00
C PRO A 49 46.27 -64.10 25.25
N LEU A 50 46.32 -64.00 23.91
CA LEU A 50 46.83 -64.96 22.89
C LEU A 50 46.55 -66.47 23.02
N SER A 51 45.81 -67.02 22.04
CA SER A 51 46.25 -68.19 21.25
C SER A 51 45.38 -68.42 20.00
N ASP A 52 46.05 -68.86 18.94
CA ASP A 52 45.58 -69.16 17.58
C ASP A 52 44.56 -70.30 17.47
N ASP A 53 43.67 -70.22 16.46
CA ASP A 53 43.55 -71.24 15.39
C ASP A 53 42.32 -70.94 14.48
N ALA A 54 42.54 -71.00 13.17
CA ALA A 54 41.51 -71.06 12.13
C ALA A 54 41.30 -72.54 11.69
N PRO A 55 40.43 -72.93 10.71
CA PRO A 55 39.40 -72.19 9.97
C PRO A 55 38.07 -73.01 9.79
N VAL A 56 37.17 -72.54 8.89
CA VAL A 56 36.19 -73.33 8.09
C VAL A 56 34.81 -73.59 8.69
N LYS A 57 33.72 -73.03 8.10
CA LYS A 57 32.83 -73.66 7.07
C LYS A 57 31.53 -72.85 6.91
N ALA A 58 31.11 -72.67 5.66
CA ALA A 58 29.77 -72.21 5.29
C ALA A 58 28.80 -73.40 5.24
N ASP A 59 27.55 -73.21 5.69
CA ASP A 59 26.36 -73.71 5.01
C ASP A 59 25.09 -72.95 5.46
N PRO A 60 24.02 -72.90 4.63
CA PRO A 60 22.93 -71.95 4.71
C PRO A 60 21.68 -72.46 5.44
N ALA A 61 20.77 -71.52 5.69
CA ALA A 61 19.35 -71.69 6.03
C ALA A 61 19.00 -72.20 7.44
N THR A 62 18.54 -71.26 8.27
CA THR A 62 17.27 -71.42 9.02
C THR A 62 16.73 -70.06 9.40
N ALA A 63 15.44 -69.87 9.13
CA ALA A 63 14.66 -68.71 9.52
C ALA A 63 14.70 -68.48 11.04
N ALA A 64 14.94 -67.23 11.42
CA ALA A 64 14.48 -66.67 12.67
C ALA A 64 14.04 -65.23 12.38
N GLU A 65 12.73 -65.04 12.35
CA GLU A 65 12.09 -63.73 12.52
C GLU A 65 12.71 -63.06 13.74
N SER A 66 13.46 -61.99 13.54
CA SER A 66 13.67 -61.00 14.59
C SER A 66 12.60 -59.93 14.44
N ASP A 67 11.47 -60.19 15.12
CA ASP A 67 10.60 -59.16 15.64
C ASP A 67 11.46 -58.15 16.42
N VAL A 68 11.86 -57.07 15.75
CA VAL A 68 12.37 -55.89 16.43
C VAL A 68 11.15 -55.20 17.03
N ALA A 69 10.95 -55.44 18.33
CA ALA A 69 10.01 -54.69 19.16
C ALA A 69 10.17 -53.17 18.90
N PRO A 70 9.08 -52.39 18.86
CA PRO A 70 9.18 -50.97 18.64
C PRO A 70 9.88 -50.36 19.85
N ASP A 71 11.09 -49.85 19.65
CA ASP A 71 11.83 -49.12 20.67
C ASP A 71 11.03 -47.86 21.04
N ALA A 72 10.34 -47.97 22.18
CA ALA A 72 9.50 -46.95 22.78
C ALA A 72 10.38 -45.90 23.48
N SER A 73 11.31 -45.28 22.76
CA SER A 73 12.00 -44.05 23.18
C SER A 73 12.76 -43.38 22.03
N SER A 74 12.19 -43.32 20.83
CA SER A 74 12.84 -42.67 19.68
C SER A 74 12.86 -41.14 19.81
N THR A 75 13.71 -40.62 20.70
CA THR A 75 14.16 -39.24 20.62
C THR A 75 14.83 -39.06 19.26
N LEU A 76 14.28 -38.17 18.42
CA LEU A 76 14.86 -37.92 17.11
C LEU A 76 16.31 -37.49 17.26
N ARG A 77 17.21 -38.09 16.46
CA ARG A 77 18.59 -37.64 16.41
C ARG A 77 18.62 -36.17 15.94
N PRO A 78 19.52 -35.31 16.45
CA PRO A 78 19.51 -33.88 16.13
C PRO A 78 19.50 -33.56 14.63
N HIS A 79 20.17 -34.37 13.81
CA HIS A 79 20.16 -34.23 12.35
C HIS A 79 18.78 -34.52 11.71
N GLN A 80 17.99 -35.46 12.26
CA GLN A 80 16.64 -35.76 11.77
C GLN A 80 15.67 -34.64 12.12
N ILE A 81 15.81 -34.04 13.31
CA ILE A 81 15.05 -32.84 13.69
C ILE A 81 15.40 -31.68 12.75
N ALA A 82 16.68 -31.47 12.47
CA ALA A 82 17.11 -30.42 11.54
C ALA A 82 16.53 -30.64 10.12
N LEU A 83 16.59 -31.87 9.60
CA LEU A 83 16.03 -32.22 8.30
C LEU A 83 14.51 -32.03 8.25
N LEU A 84 13.78 -32.45 9.29
CA LEU A 84 12.34 -32.21 9.43
C LEU A 84 12.02 -30.72 9.41
N LEU A 85 12.74 -29.92 10.19
CA LEU A 85 12.57 -28.47 10.19
C LEU A 85 12.85 -27.88 8.82
N PHE A 86 13.93 -28.26 8.14
CA PHE A 86 14.22 -27.78 6.79
C PHE A 86 13.15 -28.18 5.78
N GLN A 87 12.61 -29.39 5.85
CA GLN A 87 11.52 -29.83 4.97
C GLN A 87 10.23 -29.05 5.22
N VAL A 88 9.83 -28.86 6.48
CA VAL A 88 8.63 -28.09 6.81
C VAL A 88 8.80 -26.63 6.38
N LEU A 89 9.96 -26.03 6.62
CA LEU A 89 10.23 -24.64 6.27
C LEU A 89 10.41 -24.42 4.78
N GLY A 90 11.10 -25.33 4.10
CA GLY A 90 11.25 -25.33 2.64
C GLY A 90 9.90 -25.50 1.96
N GLY A 91 9.11 -26.49 2.40
CA GLY A 91 7.76 -26.73 1.90
C GLY A 91 6.81 -25.57 2.18
N LEU A 92 6.85 -24.97 3.38
CA LEU A 92 6.09 -23.75 3.69
C LEU A 92 6.53 -22.55 2.83
N SER A 93 7.83 -22.41 2.58
CA SER A 93 8.36 -21.35 1.72
C SER A 93 7.90 -21.53 0.27
N LEU A 94 7.94 -22.76 -0.26
CA LEU A 94 7.37 -23.09 -1.57
C LEU A 94 5.88 -22.82 -1.63
N PHE A 95 5.14 -23.17 -0.57
CA PHE A 95 3.71 -22.91 -0.46
C PHE A 95 3.39 -21.41 -0.56
N ILE A 96 4.04 -20.61 0.28
CA ILE A 96 3.85 -19.16 0.31
C ILE A 96 4.31 -18.52 -1.00
N PHE A 97 5.46 -18.93 -1.54
CA PHE A 97 5.97 -18.41 -2.81
C PHE A 97 5.03 -18.74 -3.96
N GLY A 98 4.54 -19.98 -4.05
CA GLY A 98 3.57 -20.42 -5.05
C GLY A 98 2.29 -19.59 -4.98
N MET A 99 1.75 -19.40 -3.78
CA MET A 99 0.59 -18.54 -3.54
C MET A 99 0.83 -17.08 -3.97
N GLN A 100 1.99 -16.50 -3.66
CA GLN A 100 2.36 -15.14 -4.06
C GLN A 100 2.58 -15.01 -5.58
N ALA A 101 3.22 -16.00 -6.21
CA ALA A 101 3.42 -16.05 -7.65
C ALA A 101 2.08 -16.16 -8.39
N MET A 102 1.21 -17.07 -7.94
CA MET A 102 -0.14 -17.24 -8.47
C MET A 102 -0.91 -15.92 -8.41
N THR A 103 -0.92 -15.30 -7.23
CA THR A 103 -1.57 -14.03 -6.96
C THR A 103 -1.06 -12.89 -7.83
N ARG A 104 0.27 -12.70 -7.90
CA ARG A 104 0.86 -11.61 -8.70
C ARG A 104 0.54 -11.77 -10.17
N SER A 105 0.59 -13.00 -10.68
CA SER A 105 0.36 -13.27 -12.09
C SER A 105 -1.13 -13.16 -12.45
N LEU A 106 -2.05 -13.62 -11.58
CA LEU A 106 -3.49 -13.34 -11.75
C LEU A 106 -3.81 -11.84 -11.72
N ARG A 107 -3.16 -11.07 -10.84
CA ARG A 107 -3.29 -9.60 -10.82
C ARG A 107 -2.79 -8.96 -12.10
N ALA A 108 -1.61 -9.35 -12.58
CA ALA A 108 -1.02 -8.82 -13.79
C ALA A 108 -1.87 -9.17 -15.03
N ALA A 109 -2.41 -10.39 -15.09
CA ALA A 109 -3.34 -10.83 -16.14
C ALA A 109 -4.65 -10.02 -16.15
N ALA A 110 -5.10 -9.50 -15.00
CA ALA A 110 -6.30 -8.67 -14.89
C ALA A 110 -6.12 -7.22 -15.43
N GLY A 111 -4.88 -6.73 -15.56
CA GLY A 111 -4.53 -5.49 -16.26
C GLY A 111 -5.16 -4.20 -15.69
N SER A 112 -5.46 -3.23 -16.58
CA SER A 112 -6.03 -1.91 -16.24
C SER A 112 -7.48 -1.95 -15.73
N SER A 113 -8.13 -3.12 -15.76
CA SER A 113 -9.52 -3.33 -15.30
C SER A 113 -9.71 -3.02 -13.81
N LEU A 114 -8.64 -3.12 -13.00
CA LEU A 114 -8.68 -2.77 -11.57
C LEU A 114 -9.10 -1.31 -11.32
N ARG A 115 -8.72 -0.36 -12.19
CA ARG A 115 -9.13 1.06 -12.07
C ARG A 115 -10.62 1.27 -12.36
N THR A 116 -11.15 0.60 -13.39
CA THR A 116 -12.59 0.68 -13.74
C THR A 116 -13.47 -0.04 -12.71
N ILE A 117 -12.95 -1.10 -12.09
CA ILE A 117 -13.61 -1.85 -11.02
C ILE A 117 -13.64 -1.04 -9.71
N LEU A 118 -12.60 -0.23 -9.43
CA LEU A 118 -12.57 0.72 -8.30
C LEU A 118 -13.70 1.76 -8.35
N ALA A 119 -13.98 2.30 -9.54
CA ALA A 119 -15.01 3.34 -9.73
C ALA A 119 -16.44 2.82 -9.49
N ARG A 120 -16.67 1.51 -9.66
CA ARG A 120 -17.96 0.85 -9.39
C ARG A 120 -18.09 0.37 -7.95
N ALA A 121 -16.98 0.14 -7.25
CA ALA A 121 -16.93 -0.34 -5.87
C ALA A 121 -17.66 0.56 -4.86
N THR A 122 -17.71 1.87 -5.14
CA THR A 122 -18.25 2.89 -4.22
C THR A 122 -19.73 3.20 -4.44
N GLN A 123 -20.39 2.56 -5.41
CA GLN A 123 -21.78 2.89 -5.79
C GLN A 123 -22.83 2.32 -4.83
N SER A 124 -22.60 1.15 -4.23
CA SER A 124 -23.46 0.58 -3.20
C SER A 124 -22.71 -0.43 -2.32
N ARG A 125 -23.26 -0.77 -1.15
CA ARG A 125 -22.67 -1.78 -0.25
C ARG A 125 -22.46 -3.13 -0.93
N GLY A 126 -23.42 -3.57 -1.77
CA GLY A 126 -23.30 -4.82 -2.52
C GLY A 126 -22.16 -4.79 -3.53
N HIS A 127 -22.02 -3.72 -4.29
CA HIS A 127 -20.88 -3.52 -5.20
C HIS A 127 -19.55 -3.48 -4.43
N GLY A 128 -19.55 -2.87 -3.24
CA GLY A 128 -18.41 -2.85 -2.35
C GLY A 128 -17.98 -4.25 -1.90
N VAL A 129 -18.91 -5.12 -1.51
CA VAL A 129 -18.60 -6.52 -1.16
C VAL A 129 -18.04 -7.27 -2.36
N VAL A 130 -18.68 -7.19 -3.53
CA VAL A 130 -18.20 -7.88 -4.75
C VAL A 130 -16.81 -7.40 -5.13
N PHE A 131 -16.58 -6.08 -5.11
CA PHE A 131 -15.28 -5.47 -5.33
C PHE A 131 -14.24 -6.03 -4.34
N GLY A 132 -14.59 -6.01 -3.06
CA GLY A 132 -13.77 -6.56 -1.99
C GLY A 132 -13.44 -8.02 -2.26
N THR A 133 -14.40 -8.85 -2.66
CA THR A 133 -14.18 -10.27 -2.93
C THR A 133 -13.20 -10.51 -4.07
N VAL A 134 -13.35 -9.82 -5.20
CA VAL A 134 -12.38 -9.90 -6.30
C VAL A 134 -11.01 -9.42 -5.84
N PHE A 135 -10.99 -8.29 -5.12
CA PHE A 135 -9.76 -7.69 -4.66
C PHE A 135 -9.08 -8.48 -3.55
N GLY A 136 -9.81 -9.22 -2.72
CA GLY A 136 -9.27 -10.10 -1.69
C GLY A 136 -8.81 -11.45 -2.25
N PHE A 137 -9.46 -11.96 -3.29
CA PHE A 137 -8.99 -13.14 -4.01
C PHE A 137 -7.64 -12.89 -4.66
N LEU A 138 -7.51 -11.75 -5.35
CA LEU A 138 -6.25 -11.29 -5.89
C LEU A 138 -5.30 -10.83 -4.77
N ALA A 139 -5.81 -10.05 -3.83
CA ALA A 139 -5.21 -9.37 -2.67
C ALA A 139 -4.49 -10.27 -1.65
N HIS A 140 -5.21 -11.30 -1.25
CA HIS A 140 -5.42 -11.67 0.15
C HIS A 140 -6.00 -10.53 0.99
N SER A 141 -6.79 -10.87 2.01
CA SER A 141 -7.51 -9.91 2.85
C SER A 141 -6.57 -8.91 3.54
N GLY A 142 -5.44 -9.35 4.12
CA GLY A 142 -4.50 -8.46 4.79
C GLY A 142 -3.90 -7.37 3.86
N ALA A 143 -3.44 -7.76 2.66
CA ALA A 143 -2.88 -6.79 1.72
C ALA A 143 -3.96 -5.94 1.02
N ALA A 144 -5.13 -6.52 0.73
CA ALA A 144 -6.27 -5.79 0.20
C ALA A 144 -6.70 -4.66 1.16
N VAL A 145 -6.82 -4.97 2.45
CA VAL A 145 -7.16 -3.97 3.48
C VAL A 145 -6.04 -2.95 3.65
N ALA A 146 -4.76 -3.35 3.60
CA ALA A 146 -3.65 -2.40 3.65
C ALA A 146 -3.70 -1.39 2.49
N MET A 147 -4.08 -1.84 1.29
CA MET A 147 -4.28 -0.96 0.13
C MET A 147 -5.51 -0.05 0.30
N LEU A 148 -6.62 -0.57 0.81
CA LEU A 148 -7.80 0.24 1.14
C LEU A 148 -7.49 1.31 2.21
N ALA A 149 -6.69 0.95 3.22
CA ALA A 149 -6.18 1.89 4.21
C ALA A 149 -5.32 2.98 3.55
N GLY A 150 -4.49 2.61 2.57
CA GLY A 150 -3.77 3.57 1.73
C GLY A 150 -4.70 4.53 0.97
N PHE A 151 -5.79 4.04 0.37
CA PHE A 151 -6.78 4.90 -0.30
C PHE A 151 -7.54 5.83 0.66
N ILE A 152 -7.72 5.43 1.92
CA ILE A 152 -8.30 6.31 2.94
C ILE A 152 -7.28 7.32 3.45
N ASN A 153 -6.02 6.93 3.62
CA ASN A 153 -4.93 7.86 3.92
C ASN A 153 -4.86 8.96 2.86
N ALA A 154 -5.03 8.51 1.62
CA ALA A 154 -5.07 9.33 0.42
C ALA A 154 -6.33 10.22 0.30
N GLY A 155 -7.36 10.01 1.12
CA GLY A 155 -8.62 10.74 0.99
C GLY A 155 -9.43 10.40 -0.27
N VAL A 156 -8.99 9.43 -1.08
CA VAL A 156 -9.71 8.89 -2.25
C VAL A 156 -10.96 8.13 -1.82
N MET A 157 -10.98 7.61 -0.60
CA MET A 157 -12.06 6.79 -0.06
C MET A 157 -12.35 7.14 1.40
N THR A 158 -13.61 7.19 1.79
CA THR A 158 -13.99 7.32 3.21
C THR A 158 -14.00 5.96 3.90
N LEU A 159 -13.91 5.97 5.24
CA LEU A 159 -14.03 4.74 6.03
C LEU A 159 -15.35 4.00 5.77
N ASP A 160 -16.47 4.73 5.69
CA ASP A 160 -17.79 4.16 5.42
C ASP A 160 -17.87 3.46 4.06
N GLN A 161 -17.19 4.02 3.04
CA GLN A 161 -17.10 3.40 1.73
C GLN A 161 -16.24 2.13 1.78
N ALA A 162 -15.24 2.07 2.67
CA ALA A 162 -14.29 0.96 2.76
C ALA A 162 -14.81 -0.26 3.51
N ILE A 163 -15.82 -0.13 4.40
CA ILE A 163 -16.34 -1.25 5.20
C ILE A 163 -16.77 -2.43 4.33
N ALA A 164 -17.61 -2.20 3.32
CA ALA A 164 -18.11 -3.27 2.46
C ALA A 164 -16.99 -3.98 1.66
N PRO A 165 -16.04 -3.25 1.04
CA PRO A 165 -14.82 -3.82 0.48
C PRO A 165 -13.95 -4.59 1.46
N ILE A 166 -13.81 -4.13 2.70
CA ILE A 166 -13.06 -4.86 3.74
C ILE A 166 -13.74 -6.20 4.03
N PHE A 167 -15.07 -6.24 4.16
CA PHE A 167 -15.81 -7.48 4.41
C PHE A 167 -15.67 -8.42 3.21
N GLY A 168 -15.87 -7.90 2.00
CA GLY A 168 -15.67 -8.64 0.75
C GLY A 168 -14.27 -9.22 0.61
N ALA A 169 -13.23 -8.48 1.01
CA ALA A 169 -11.83 -8.94 0.91
C ALA A 169 -11.56 -10.23 1.69
N ASN A 170 -12.29 -10.44 2.79
CA ASN A 170 -12.18 -11.68 3.56
C ASN A 170 -12.87 -12.85 2.85
N ILE A 171 -14.00 -12.61 2.17
CA ILE A 171 -14.64 -13.61 1.29
C ILE A 171 -13.69 -13.97 0.13
N GLY A 172 -13.00 -12.98 -0.44
CA GLY A 172 -12.06 -13.20 -1.54
C GLY A 172 -10.95 -14.20 -1.20
N THR A 173 -10.37 -14.10 -0.01
CA THR A 173 -9.33 -15.03 0.45
C THR A 173 -9.82 -16.48 0.51
N THR A 174 -11.12 -16.71 0.76
CA THR A 174 -11.66 -18.07 0.84
C THR A 174 -11.68 -18.75 -0.53
N LEU A 175 -11.87 -17.99 -1.62
CA LEU A 175 -11.83 -18.52 -2.99
C LEU A 175 -10.44 -19.11 -3.31
N SER A 176 -9.37 -18.48 -2.85
CA SER A 176 -8.01 -19.01 -2.99
C SER A 176 -7.87 -20.35 -2.26
N MET A 177 -8.40 -20.48 -1.04
CA MET A 177 -8.34 -21.72 -0.28
C MET A 177 -9.25 -22.81 -0.84
N GLN A 178 -10.36 -22.44 -1.48
CA GLN A 178 -11.20 -23.39 -2.20
C GLN A 178 -10.46 -24.00 -3.39
N LEU A 179 -9.70 -23.21 -4.16
CA LEU A 179 -8.86 -23.74 -5.24
C LEU A 179 -7.85 -24.78 -4.72
N VAL A 180 -7.28 -24.55 -3.53
CA VAL A 180 -6.33 -25.48 -2.90
C VAL A 180 -7.00 -26.79 -2.43
N SER A 181 -8.27 -26.73 -2.00
CA SER A 181 -8.97 -27.87 -1.39
C SER A 181 -9.41 -28.95 -2.38
N PHE A 182 -9.41 -28.68 -3.69
CA PHE A 182 -9.89 -29.61 -4.73
C PHE A 182 -9.01 -30.85 -4.98
N ARG A 183 -8.11 -31.21 -4.05
CA ARG A 183 -7.20 -32.37 -4.16
C ARG A 183 -6.46 -32.45 -5.51
N ILE A 184 -6.11 -31.29 -6.08
CA ILE A 184 -5.37 -31.19 -7.36
C ILE A 184 -3.86 -31.48 -7.15
N ALA A 185 -3.48 -32.01 -5.97
CA ALA A 185 -2.09 -32.29 -5.62
C ALA A 185 -1.39 -33.22 -6.62
N ASP A 186 -2.14 -34.16 -7.20
CA ASP A 186 -1.64 -35.13 -8.19
C ASP A 186 -1.26 -34.45 -9.53
N TYR A 187 -1.76 -33.24 -9.77
CA TYR A 187 -1.51 -32.47 -11.00
C TYR A 187 -0.52 -31.33 -10.78
N CYS A 188 0.18 -31.26 -9.64
CA CYS A 188 1.12 -30.18 -9.36
C CYS A 188 2.23 -30.08 -10.42
N TRP A 189 2.80 -31.22 -10.84
CA TRP A 189 3.81 -31.29 -11.89
C TRP A 189 3.26 -30.90 -13.27
N VAL A 190 2.04 -31.30 -13.58
CA VAL A 190 1.35 -30.94 -14.83
C VAL A 190 1.10 -29.44 -14.89
N ALA A 191 0.64 -28.83 -13.78
CA ALA A 191 0.45 -27.39 -13.67
C ALA A 191 1.76 -26.61 -13.83
N ILE A 192 2.86 -27.06 -13.21
CA ILE A 192 4.19 -26.44 -13.40
C ILE A 192 4.64 -26.55 -14.86
N GLY A 193 4.56 -27.75 -15.45
CA GLY A 193 5.00 -28.00 -16.83
C GLY A 193 4.22 -27.20 -17.86
N ILE A 194 2.89 -27.26 -17.83
CA ILE A 194 2.02 -26.49 -18.74
C ILE A 194 2.18 -24.99 -18.47
N GLY A 195 2.24 -24.57 -17.21
CA GLY A 195 2.41 -23.16 -16.85
C GLY A 195 3.70 -22.57 -17.40
N PHE A 196 4.80 -23.32 -17.31
CA PHE A 196 6.09 -22.94 -17.91
C PHE A 196 6.04 -22.89 -19.43
N LEU A 197 5.41 -23.88 -20.09
CA LEU A 197 5.25 -23.85 -21.55
C LEU A 197 4.43 -22.64 -22.01
N VAL A 198 3.32 -22.34 -21.33
CA VAL A 198 2.47 -21.17 -21.65
C VAL A 198 3.25 -19.86 -21.45
N ASP A 199 4.01 -19.74 -20.36
CA ASP A 199 4.83 -18.55 -20.09
C ASP A 199 6.00 -18.40 -21.09
N ALA A 200 6.68 -19.49 -21.44
CA ALA A 200 7.84 -19.44 -22.33
C ALA A 200 7.48 -19.27 -23.82
N LEU A 201 6.38 -19.86 -24.27
CA LEU A 201 6.04 -19.96 -25.70
C LEU A 201 5.06 -18.89 -26.19
N THR A 202 4.39 -18.17 -25.30
CA THR A 202 3.33 -17.23 -25.70
C THR A 202 3.83 -15.78 -25.75
N PRO A 203 3.66 -15.06 -26.87
CA PRO A 203 4.08 -13.65 -26.97
C PRO A 203 3.13 -12.67 -26.25
N SER A 204 1.91 -13.11 -25.92
CA SER A 204 0.92 -12.29 -25.24
C SER A 204 1.20 -12.20 -23.74
N GLU A 205 1.39 -10.98 -23.24
CA GLU A 205 1.62 -10.70 -21.81
C GLU A 205 0.54 -11.32 -20.92
N ARG A 206 -0.75 -11.24 -21.31
CA ARG A 206 -1.85 -11.80 -20.51
C ARG A 206 -1.74 -13.31 -20.32
N TRP A 207 -1.38 -14.03 -21.39
CA TRP A 207 -1.23 -15.49 -21.33
C TRP A 207 0.03 -15.90 -20.59
N ARG A 208 1.13 -15.15 -20.74
CA ARG A 208 2.33 -15.30 -19.91
C ARG A 208 2.01 -15.22 -18.42
N GLN A 209 1.25 -14.19 -18.03
CA GLN A 209 0.80 -14.04 -16.65
C GLN A 209 -0.17 -15.16 -16.20
N LEU A 210 -0.96 -15.76 -17.09
CA LEU A 210 -1.73 -16.97 -16.76
C LEU A 210 -0.83 -18.21 -16.60
N GLY A 211 0.23 -18.35 -17.39
CA GLY A 211 1.26 -19.38 -17.22
C GLY A 211 1.98 -19.25 -15.89
N GLY A 212 2.42 -18.04 -15.54
CA GLY A 212 2.97 -17.72 -14.21
C GLY A 212 2.00 -18.02 -13.07
N ALA A 213 0.69 -17.82 -13.29
CA ALA A 213 -0.32 -18.18 -12.30
C ALA A 213 -0.39 -19.70 -12.08
N LEU A 214 -0.32 -20.47 -13.15
CA LEU A 214 -0.37 -21.94 -13.12
C LEU A 214 0.91 -22.56 -12.52
N ILE A 215 2.08 -21.98 -12.77
CA ILE A 215 3.34 -22.35 -12.08
C ILE A 215 3.19 -22.12 -10.58
N GLY A 216 2.74 -20.92 -10.18
CA GLY A 216 2.51 -20.61 -8.77
C GLY A 216 1.50 -21.56 -8.13
N PHE A 217 0.46 -21.92 -8.86
CA PHE A 217 -0.50 -22.94 -8.48
C PHE A 217 0.19 -24.29 -8.23
N GLY A 218 0.99 -24.81 -9.15
CA GLY A 218 1.68 -26.09 -8.92
C GLY A 218 2.70 -26.07 -7.78
N LEU A 219 3.45 -24.96 -7.61
CA LEU A 219 4.41 -24.81 -6.50
C LEU A 219 3.75 -24.83 -5.12
N LEU A 220 2.52 -24.34 -4.99
CA LEU A 220 1.83 -24.41 -3.70
C LEU A 220 1.54 -25.85 -3.29
N PHE A 221 1.08 -26.70 -4.22
CA PHE A 221 0.83 -28.11 -3.93
C PHE A 221 2.12 -28.87 -3.65
N LEU A 222 3.19 -28.57 -4.39
CA LEU A 222 4.52 -29.13 -4.11
C LEU A 222 4.98 -28.78 -2.69
N GLY A 223 4.73 -27.55 -2.24
CA GLY A 223 5.00 -27.12 -0.87
C GLY A 223 4.21 -27.91 0.17
N MET A 224 2.89 -28.09 -0.04
CA MET A 224 2.05 -28.91 0.85
C MET A 224 2.52 -30.38 0.89
N GLU A 225 2.89 -30.95 -0.27
CA GLU A 225 3.39 -32.31 -0.35
C GLU A 225 4.68 -32.47 0.45
N THR A 226 5.61 -31.54 0.27
CA THR A 226 6.90 -31.53 1.00
C THR A 226 6.70 -31.45 2.52
N ILE A 227 5.75 -30.62 2.98
CA ILE A 227 5.40 -30.55 4.41
C ILE A 227 4.78 -31.88 4.86
N SER A 228 3.81 -32.40 4.11
CA SER A 228 3.08 -33.61 4.46
C SER A 228 3.98 -34.84 4.53
N SER A 229 4.86 -35.03 3.54
CA SER A 229 5.80 -36.15 3.47
C SER A 229 6.85 -36.09 4.58
N GLY A 230 7.28 -34.89 4.98
CA GLY A 230 8.21 -34.72 6.10
C GLY A 230 7.58 -34.99 7.46
N ILE A 231 6.32 -34.59 7.65
CA ILE A 231 5.62 -34.73 8.95
C ILE A 231 5.03 -36.14 9.14
N ALA A 232 4.57 -36.80 8.07
CA ALA A 232 3.86 -38.08 8.15
C ALA A 232 4.62 -39.22 8.87
N PRO A 233 5.95 -39.35 8.81
CA PRO A 233 6.70 -40.35 9.60
C PRO A 233 6.81 -40.01 11.10
N HIS A 234 6.47 -38.79 11.50
CA HIS A 234 6.77 -38.22 12.82
C HIS A 234 5.51 -37.76 13.58
N LYS A 235 4.34 -38.30 13.24
CA LYS A 235 3.04 -37.88 13.81
C LYS A 235 3.00 -37.98 15.34
N THR A 236 3.58 -39.04 15.90
CA THR A 236 3.60 -39.33 17.34
C THR A 236 4.28 -38.23 18.16
N LEU A 237 5.25 -37.51 17.57
CA LEU A 237 5.92 -36.38 18.23
C LEU A 237 5.01 -35.16 18.38
N LEU A 238 4.01 -35.03 17.50
CA LEU A 238 3.08 -33.90 17.50
C LEU A 238 1.85 -34.17 18.38
N GLU A 239 1.55 -35.43 18.71
CA GLU A 239 0.38 -35.82 19.51
C GLU A 239 0.18 -35.02 20.81
N PRO A 240 1.20 -34.76 21.65
CA PRO A 240 1.03 -33.97 22.88
C PRO A 240 0.63 -32.51 22.63
N PHE A 241 1.14 -31.92 21.54
CA PHE A 241 0.78 -30.56 21.14
C PHE A 241 -0.64 -30.51 20.56
N LEU A 242 -1.05 -31.55 19.84
CA LEU A 242 -2.39 -31.67 19.24
C LEU A 242 -3.49 -31.96 20.26
N ALA A 243 -3.15 -32.59 21.39
CA ALA A 243 -4.07 -32.81 22.51
C ALA A 243 -4.66 -31.50 23.06
N HIS A 244 -3.98 -30.36 22.84
CA HIS A 244 -4.43 -29.04 23.25
C HIS A 244 -5.31 -28.33 22.19
N LEU A 245 -5.40 -28.87 20.96
CA LEU A 245 -6.23 -28.33 19.86
C LEU A 245 -7.65 -28.93 19.84
N ARG A 246 -8.18 -29.26 21.01
CA ARG A 246 -9.52 -29.85 21.20
C ARG A 246 -10.63 -28.80 21.04
N GLY A 247 -11.16 -28.66 19.83
CA GLY A 247 -12.22 -27.69 19.53
C GLY A 247 -13.60 -28.09 20.06
N ASP A 248 -13.77 -29.37 20.40
CA ASP A 248 -14.97 -29.91 21.06
C ASP A 248 -15.22 -29.29 22.45
N ILE A 249 -14.16 -29.02 23.21
CA ILE A 249 -14.23 -28.39 24.53
C ILE A 249 -13.99 -26.88 24.41
N TRP A 250 -14.66 -26.09 25.26
CA TRP A 250 -14.55 -24.62 25.27
C TRP A 250 -13.11 -24.11 25.45
N THR A 251 -12.36 -24.66 26.42
CA THR A 251 -10.98 -24.26 26.70
C THR A 251 -10.03 -24.57 25.55
N GLY A 252 -10.07 -25.79 25.02
CA GLY A 252 -9.26 -26.18 23.86
C GLY A 252 -9.61 -25.37 22.61
N ARG A 253 -10.88 -24.99 22.43
CA ARG A 253 -11.31 -24.09 21.35
C ARG A 253 -10.65 -22.72 21.43
N LEU A 254 -10.69 -22.06 22.59
CA LEU A 254 -10.09 -20.74 22.77
C LEU A 254 -8.57 -20.78 22.64
N ILE A 255 -7.93 -21.80 23.20
CA ILE A 255 -6.48 -22.00 23.10
C ILE A 255 -6.08 -22.23 21.64
N GLY A 256 -6.79 -23.10 20.91
CA GLY A 256 -6.51 -23.38 19.50
C GLY A 256 -6.67 -22.16 18.60
N ILE A 257 -7.75 -21.37 18.81
CA ILE A 257 -7.96 -20.11 18.10
C ILE A 257 -6.84 -19.11 18.42
N GLY A 258 -6.49 -18.93 19.69
CA GLY A 258 -5.44 -18.01 20.13
C GLY A 258 -4.06 -18.37 19.58
N LEU A 259 -3.68 -19.65 19.67
CA LEU A 259 -2.42 -20.14 19.14
C LEU A 259 -2.34 -19.97 17.62
N SER A 260 -3.40 -20.33 16.90
CA SER A 260 -3.44 -20.13 15.44
C SER A 260 -3.41 -18.65 15.07
N ALA A 261 -4.09 -17.77 15.82
CA ALA A 261 -4.01 -16.33 15.60
C ALA A 261 -2.59 -15.80 15.78
N LEU A 262 -1.88 -16.24 16.83
CA LEU A 262 -0.49 -15.86 17.07
C LEU A 262 0.43 -16.35 15.95
N LEU A 263 0.36 -17.64 15.60
CA LEU A 263 1.17 -18.22 14.52
C LEU A 263 0.87 -17.55 13.18
N THR A 264 -0.40 -17.25 12.89
CA THR A 264 -0.80 -16.55 11.68
C THR A 264 -0.29 -15.11 11.66
N ALA A 265 -0.27 -14.42 12.81
CA ALA A 265 0.30 -13.08 12.89
C ALA A 265 1.81 -13.09 12.64
N ILE A 266 2.50 -14.12 13.12
CA ILE A 266 3.93 -14.34 12.86
C ILE A 266 4.16 -14.63 11.37
N LEU A 267 3.35 -15.52 10.78
CA LEU A 267 3.39 -15.86 9.35
C LEU A 267 2.92 -14.71 8.46
N THR A 268 2.16 -13.76 9.01
CA THR A 268 1.51 -12.64 8.32
C THR A 268 0.52 -13.06 7.22
N SER A 269 0.09 -14.32 7.17
CA SER A 269 -0.77 -14.85 6.11
C SER A 269 -1.72 -15.93 6.63
N SER A 270 -3.04 -15.66 6.55
CA SER A 270 -4.07 -16.67 6.85
C SER A 270 -4.03 -17.83 5.86
N GLY A 271 -3.77 -17.56 4.58
CA GLY A 271 -3.61 -18.60 3.56
C GLY A 271 -2.47 -19.56 3.87
N ALA A 272 -1.34 -19.05 4.40
CA ALA A 272 -0.21 -19.90 4.82
C ALA A 272 -0.59 -20.80 6.00
N MET A 273 -1.28 -20.26 7.01
CA MET A 273 -1.70 -21.05 8.18
C MET A 273 -2.76 -22.11 7.80
N ILE A 274 -3.73 -21.76 6.96
CA ILE A 274 -4.73 -22.71 6.46
C ILE A 274 -4.08 -23.76 5.55
N GLY A 275 -3.14 -23.37 4.69
CA GLY A 275 -2.36 -24.32 3.90
C GLY A 275 -1.53 -25.28 4.75
N LEU A 276 -0.95 -24.80 5.85
CA LEU A 276 -0.26 -25.65 6.82
C LEU A 276 -1.24 -26.63 7.48
N SER A 277 -2.45 -26.19 7.84
CA SER A 277 -3.47 -27.11 8.37
C SER A 277 -3.88 -28.17 7.35
N PHE A 278 -3.96 -27.82 6.07
CA PHE A 278 -4.22 -28.76 4.98
C PHE A 278 -3.11 -29.80 4.83
N ALA A 279 -1.84 -29.38 4.91
CA ALA A 279 -0.71 -30.30 4.90
C ALA A 279 -0.72 -31.24 6.12
N LEU A 280 -1.11 -30.76 7.30
CA LEU A 280 -1.25 -31.58 8.50
C LEU A 280 -2.43 -32.56 8.43
N VAL A 281 -3.54 -32.17 7.77
CA VAL A 281 -4.64 -33.09 7.44
C VAL A 281 -4.15 -34.18 6.49
N LYS A 282 -3.42 -33.81 5.42
CA LYS A 282 -2.86 -34.77 4.46
C LYS A 282 -1.85 -35.72 5.09
N ALA A 283 -1.04 -35.21 6.02
CA ALA A 283 -0.13 -36.01 6.82
C ALA A 283 -0.88 -36.93 7.80
N GLY A 284 -2.20 -36.85 7.94
CA GLY A 284 -2.98 -37.64 8.90
C GLY A 284 -2.71 -37.28 10.36
N VAL A 285 -2.20 -36.07 10.60
CA VAL A 285 -1.93 -35.52 11.93
C VAL A 285 -3.20 -34.89 12.51
N LEU A 286 -3.91 -34.11 11.68
CA LEU A 286 -5.23 -33.58 12.02
C LEU A 286 -6.28 -34.50 11.43
N THR A 287 -7.04 -35.18 12.29
CA THR A 287 -8.01 -36.20 11.89
C THR A 287 -9.46 -35.78 12.14
N ARG A 288 -9.67 -34.68 12.88
CA ARG A 288 -11.01 -34.22 13.25
C ARG A 288 -11.27 -32.78 12.78
N PHE A 289 -12.52 -32.51 12.40
CA PHE A 289 -12.95 -31.19 11.96
C PHE A 289 -12.74 -30.12 13.02
N ASP A 290 -13.03 -30.40 14.29
CA ASP A 290 -12.93 -29.41 15.36
C ASP A 290 -11.50 -28.90 15.58
N GLN A 291 -10.49 -29.75 15.33
CA GLN A 291 -9.07 -29.35 15.37
C GLN A 291 -8.70 -28.41 14.22
N VAL A 292 -9.21 -28.66 13.02
CA VAL A 292 -8.94 -27.82 11.85
C VAL A 292 -9.72 -26.50 11.94
N ALA A 293 -10.96 -26.54 12.44
CA ALA A 293 -11.83 -25.39 12.58
C ALA A 293 -11.23 -24.30 13.49
N VAL A 294 -10.62 -24.68 14.63
CA VAL A 294 -9.97 -23.71 15.52
C VAL A 294 -8.75 -23.06 14.86
N ILE A 295 -8.02 -23.79 14.02
CA ILE A 295 -6.89 -23.25 13.25
C ILE A 295 -7.41 -22.25 12.21
N VAL A 296 -8.42 -22.62 11.43
CA VAL A 296 -9.03 -21.74 10.42
C VAL A 296 -9.54 -20.45 11.07
N LEU A 297 -10.34 -20.55 12.14
CA LEU A 297 -10.88 -19.39 12.85
C LEU A 297 -9.78 -18.50 13.46
N GLY A 298 -8.75 -19.08 14.08
CA GLY A 298 -7.63 -18.30 14.60
C GLY A 298 -6.88 -17.53 13.51
N SER A 299 -6.74 -18.12 12.32
CA SER A 299 -6.06 -17.47 11.19
C SER A 299 -6.75 -16.20 10.71
N HIS A 300 -8.08 -16.10 10.89
CA HIS A 300 -8.86 -14.92 10.55
C HIS A 300 -8.46 -13.71 11.41
N ILE A 301 -8.12 -13.93 12.70
CA ILE A 301 -7.68 -12.86 13.59
C ILE A 301 -6.22 -12.51 13.27
N GLY A 302 -5.34 -13.52 13.16
CA GLY A 302 -3.91 -13.29 13.00
C GLY A 302 -3.54 -12.52 11.72
N THR A 303 -4.28 -12.72 10.62
CA THR A 303 -4.00 -12.00 9.35
C THR A 303 -4.20 -10.48 9.44
N CYS A 304 -4.88 -9.98 10.48
CA CYS A 304 -5.13 -8.55 10.68
C CYS A 304 -3.86 -7.77 11.05
N ILE A 305 -2.76 -8.45 11.42
CA ILE A 305 -1.49 -7.79 11.74
C ILE A 305 -0.91 -7.00 10.57
N VAL A 306 -1.11 -7.48 9.33
CA VAL A 306 -0.55 -6.86 8.11
C VAL A 306 -1.09 -5.44 7.89
N PRO A 307 -2.42 -5.23 7.80
CA PRO A 307 -2.95 -3.89 7.64
C PRO A 307 -2.72 -3.02 8.87
N ILE A 308 -2.66 -3.59 10.09
CA ILE A 308 -2.29 -2.84 11.30
C ILE A 308 -0.88 -2.27 11.15
N MET A 309 0.11 -3.10 10.81
CA MET A 309 1.48 -2.63 10.60
C MET A 309 1.59 -1.62 9.47
N ALA A 310 0.83 -1.82 8.38
CA ALA A 310 0.79 -0.89 7.26
C ALA A 310 0.20 0.47 7.65
N ALA A 311 -0.83 0.50 8.50
CA ALA A 311 -1.52 1.72 8.90
C ALA A 311 -0.85 2.47 10.07
N LEU A 312 0.09 1.86 10.80
CA LEU A 312 0.82 2.51 11.91
C LEU A 312 1.43 3.89 11.58
N PRO A 313 2.08 4.12 10.43
CA PRO A 313 2.62 5.44 10.07
C PRO A 313 1.58 6.39 9.44
N MET A 314 0.35 5.94 9.19
CA MET A 314 -0.67 6.67 8.42
C MET A 314 -1.63 7.48 9.32
N ARG A 315 -2.51 8.28 8.70
CA ARG A 315 -3.53 9.07 9.39
C ARG A 315 -4.62 8.18 10.00
N ILE A 316 -5.41 8.75 10.92
CA ILE A 316 -6.44 8.01 11.68
C ILE A 316 -7.44 7.24 10.80
N GLY A 317 -7.74 7.73 9.59
CA GLY A 317 -8.64 7.04 8.66
C GLY A 317 -8.10 5.67 8.23
N ALA A 318 -6.81 5.58 7.91
CA ALA A 318 -6.14 4.34 7.55
C ALA A 318 -6.05 3.38 8.75
N TRP A 319 -5.73 3.92 9.93
CA TRP A 319 -5.76 3.16 11.19
C TRP A 319 -7.15 2.56 11.45
N ARG A 320 -8.22 3.34 11.25
CA ARG A 320 -9.60 2.88 11.38
C ARG A 320 -9.96 1.78 10.39
N ALA A 321 -9.42 1.78 9.18
CA ALA A 321 -9.63 0.67 8.25
C ALA A 321 -8.94 -0.63 8.72
N ALA A 322 -7.70 -0.53 9.22
CA ALA A 322 -7.02 -1.68 9.80
C ALA A 322 -7.77 -2.23 11.03
N ILE A 323 -8.23 -1.36 11.92
CA ILE A 323 -9.05 -1.74 13.07
C ILE A 323 -10.42 -2.30 12.64
N SER A 324 -11.04 -1.76 11.59
CA SER A 324 -12.27 -2.31 11.02
C SER A 324 -12.09 -3.76 10.58
N HIS A 325 -10.95 -4.09 9.96
CA HIS A 325 -10.65 -5.47 9.57
C HIS A 325 -10.45 -6.39 10.77
N LEU A 326 -9.77 -5.91 11.82
CA LEU A 326 -9.60 -6.65 13.07
C LEU A 326 -10.95 -6.91 13.77
N VAL A 327 -11.77 -5.87 13.93
CA VAL A 327 -13.09 -5.98 14.58
C VAL A 327 -13.98 -6.94 13.79
N PHE A 328 -13.99 -6.85 12.46
CA PHE A 328 -14.74 -7.79 11.62
C PHE A 328 -14.32 -9.25 11.85
N ASN A 329 -13.03 -9.53 11.89
CA ASN A 329 -12.55 -10.91 12.08
C ASN A 329 -12.77 -11.43 13.51
N ILE A 330 -12.65 -10.57 14.52
CA ILE A 330 -13.02 -10.93 15.90
C ILE A 330 -14.52 -11.24 15.98
N SER A 331 -15.38 -10.38 15.40
CA SER A 331 -16.82 -10.62 15.35
C SER A 331 -17.17 -11.91 14.59
N ASN A 332 -16.52 -12.17 13.46
CA ASN A 332 -16.66 -13.41 12.68
C ASN A 332 -16.36 -14.66 13.54
N VAL A 333 -15.20 -14.68 14.20
CA VAL A 333 -14.80 -15.79 15.07
C VAL A 333 -15.75 -15.93 16.24
N LEU A 334 -16.17 -14.83 16.86
CA LEU A 334 -17.14 -14.85 17.95
C LEU A 334 -18.49 -15.44 17.52
N LEU A 335 -19.00 -15.05 16.36
CA LEU A 335 -20.23 -15.61 15.79
C LEU A 335 -20.10 -17.13 15.58
N ALA A 336 -18.98 -17.60 15.03
CA ALA A 336 -18.73 -19.03 14.84
C ALA A 336 -18.61 -19.80 16.17
N VAL A 337 -17.98 -19.21 17.20
CA VAL A 337 -17.82 -19.82 18.53
C VAL A 337 -19.15 -19.88 19.28
N ILE A 338 -19.98 -18.82 19.20
CA ILE A 338 -21.32 -18.81 19.80
C ILE A 338 -22.22 -19.84 19.10
N ALA A 339 -22.17 -19.91 17.76
CA ALA A 339 -22.94 -20.85 16.96
C ALA A 339 -22.27 -22.23 16.81
N TRP A 340 -21.30 -22.59 17.65
CA TRP A 340 -20.38 -23.70 17.40
C TRP A 340 -21.04 -25.04 17.05
N PRO A 341 -22.06 -25.54 17.78
CA PRO A 341 -22.68 -26.83 17.43
C PRO A 341 -23.30 -26.82 16.02
N LEU A 342 -23.94 -25.71 15.65
CA LEU A 342 -24.53 -25.53 14.32
C LEU A 342 -23.44 -25.35 13.26
N PHE A 343 -22.41 -24.56 13.56
CA PHE A 343 -21.28 -24.31 12.67
C PHE A 343 -20.56 -25.62 12.30
N VAL A 344 -20.21 -26.44 13.30
CA VAL A 344 -19.59 -27.76 13.09
C VAL A 344 -20.50 -28.65 12.26
N ARG A 345 -21.79 -28.74 12.61
CA ARG A 345 -22.75 -29.59 11.88
C ARG A 345 -22.84 -29.22 10.40
N ILE A 346 -23.01 -27.94 10.08
CA ILE A 346 -23.11 -27.47 8.69
C ILE A 346 -21.81 -27.74 7.93
N CYS A 347 -20.66 -27.48 8.53
CA CYS A 347 -19.37 -27.68 7.88
C CYS A 347 -19.11 -29.17 7.59
N VAL A 348 -19.36 -30.06 8.55
CA VAL A 348 -19.19 -31.51 8.36
C VAL A 348 -20.14 -32.05 7.28
N MET A 349 -21.41 -31.61 7.28
CA MET A 349 -22.39 -32.02 6.27
C MET A 349 -22.08 -31.51 4.86
N SER A 350 -21.30 -30.43 4.72
CA SER A 350 -20.99 -29.83 3.41
C SER A 350 -20.06 -30.66 2.53
N ALA A 351 -19.26 -31.53 3.14
CA ALA A 351 -18.38 -32.46 2.45
C ALA A 351 -18.15 -33.69 3.34
N PRO A 352 -19.10 -34.64 3.35
CA PRO A 352 -18.95 -35.88 4.10
C PRO A 352 -17.62 -36.57 3.73
N ASP A 353 -16.90 -37.05 4.73
CA ASP A 353 -15.65 -37.82 4.59
C ASP A 353 -14.46 -37.09 3.93
N ASP A 354 -14.56 -35.76 3.72
CA ASP A 354 -13.47 -34.95 3.18
C ASP A 354 -13.11 -33.78 4.11
N LEU A 355 -12.25 -34.04 5.09
CA LEU A 355 -11.80 -33.06 6.08
C LEU A 355 -11.15 -31.82 5.43
N LEU A 356 -10.46 -31.97 4.30
CA LEU A 356 -9.84 -30.87 3.57
C LEU A 356 -10.90 -29.92 3.00
N ARG A 357 -11.94 -30.47 2.39
CA ARG A 357 -13.08 -29.68 1.89
C ARG A 357 -13.92 -29.10 3.01
N GLN A 358 -14.12 -29.82 4.11
CA GLN A 358 -14.80 -29.29 5.30
C GLN A 358 -14.07 -28.06 5.84
N ALA A 359 -12.74 -28.07 5.86
CA ALA A 359 -11.92 -26.95 6.30
C ALA A 359 -12.00 -25.73 5.36
N ALA A 360 -11.98 -25.94 4.04
CA ALA A 360 -12.15 -24.85 3.08
C ALA A 360 -13.58 -24.27 3.10
N ASN A 361 -14.59 -25.13 3.29
CA ASN A 361 -15.98 -24.73 3.44
C ASN A 361 -16.20 -23.97 4.74
N SER A 362 -15.58 -24.37 5.85
CA SER A 362 -15.71 -23.66 7.13
C SER A 362 -15.17 -22.23 7.06
N HIS A 363 -14.06 -22.01 6.36
CA HIS A 363 -13.53 -20.68 6.06
C HIS A 363 -14.56 -19.86 5.27
N THR A 364 -15.12 -20.43 4.20
CA THR A 364 -16.11 -19.76 3.34
C THR A 364 -17.39 -19.44 4.09
N PHE A 365 -17.95 -20.39 4.82
CA PHE A 365 -19.18 -20.23 5.58
C PHE A 365 -19.03 -19.19 6.70
N ALA A 366 -17.92 -19.21 7.46
CA ALA A 366 -17.67 -18.22 8.50
C ALA A 366 -17.64 -16.80 7.89
N MET A 367 -16.83 -16.57 6.85
CA MET A 367 -16.69 -15.25 6.24
C MET A 367 -17.98 -14.75 5.58
N LEU A 368 -18.71 -15.64 4.90
CA LEU A 368 -19.96 -15.29 4.25
C LEU A 368 -21.05 -14.99 5.29
N PHE A 369 -21.18 -15.83 6.32
CA PHE A 369 -22.15 -15.63 7.39
C PHE A 369 -21.89 -14.33 8.15
N ALA A 370 -20.65 -14.08 8.56
CA ALA A 370 -20.28 -12.85 9.24
C ALA A 370 -20.54 -11.61 8.35
N THR A 371 -20.26 -11.69 7.04
CA THR A 371 -20.57 -10.59 6.12
C THR A 371 -22.07 -10.36 6.03
N ILE A 372 -22.88 -11.40 5.85
CA ILE A 372 -24.35 -11.28 5.76
C ILE A 372 -24.94 -10.68 7.05
N VAL A 373 -24.44 -11.11 8.21
CA VAL A 373 -24.93 -10.65 9.52
C VAL A 373 -24.48 -9.21 9.81
N LEU A 374 -23.23 -8.85 9.53
CA LEU A 374 -22.65 -7.56 9.93
C LEU A 374 -22.88 -6.44 8.92
N LEU A 375 -23.03 -6.75 7.63
CA LEU A 375 -23.16 -5.75 6.56
C LEU A 375 -24.38 -4.81 6.72
N PRO A 376 -25.58 -5.27 7.14
CA PRO A 376 -26.72 -4.38 7.41
C PRO A 376 -26.44 -3.35 8.50
N PHE A 377 -25.56 -3.69 9.45
CA PHE A 377 -25.17 -2.85 10.58
C PHE A 377 -23.89 -2.06 10.31
N SER A 378 -23.50 -1.86 9.04
CA SER A 378 -22.24 -1.19 8.69
C SER A 378 -22.05 0.18 9.34
N HIS A 379 -23.12 0.96 9.52
CA HIS A 379 -23.02 2.25 10.22
C HIS A 379 -22.77 2.12 11.72
N ALA A 380 -23.42 1.16 12.38
CA ALA A 380 -23.15 0.86 13.79
C ALA A 380 -21.72 0.33 13.94
N PHE A 381 -21.25 -0.45 12.97
CA PHE A 381 -19.88 -0.93 12.87
C PHE A 381 -18.88 0.23 12.76
N THR A 382 -19.10 1.21 11.86
CA THR A 382 -18.25 2.40 11.78
C THR A 382 -18.24 3.18 13.09
N ARG A 383 -19.40 3.34 13.76
CA ARG A 383 -19.47 4.02 15.07
C ARG A 383 -18.64 3.30 16.14
N LEU A 384 -18.75 1.97 16.19
CA LEU A 384 -17.95 1.14 17.10
C LEU A 384 -16.45 1.33 16.85
N VAL A 385 -16.01 1.28 15.59
CA VAL A 385 -14.59 1.48 15.24
C VAL A 385 -14.12 2.89 15.61
N ASN A 386 -14.91 3.92 15.33
CA ASN A 386 -14.59 5.30 15.70
C ASN A 386 -14.49 5.47 17.22
N TRP A 387 -15.36 4.80 17.98
CA TRP A 387 -15.31 4.79 19.44
C TRP A 387 -14.09 4.06 20.01
N LEU A 388 -13.67 2.95 19.39
CA LEU A 388 -12.44 2.22 19.75
C LEU A 388 -11.16 2.98 19.35
N THR A 389 -11.26 3.92 18.41
CA THR A 389 -10.13 4.71 17.89
C THR A 389 -10.39 6.22 18.03
N PRO A 390 -10.49 6.72 19.27
CA PRO A 390 -10.64 8.15 19.50
C PRO A 390 -9.39 8.85 18.97
N SER A 391 -9.58 9.97 18.27
CA SER A 391 -8.50 10.81 17.81
C SER A 391 -8.75 12.25 18.24
N SER A 392 -7.72 12.88 18.78
CA SER A 392 -7.71 14.31 19.08
C SER A 392 -7.36 15.16 17.85
N GLU A 393 -6.97 14.53 16.75
CA GLU A 393 -6.75 15.22 15.48
C GLU A 393 -8.11 15.48 14.81
N PRO A 394 -8.40 16.73 14.42
CA PRO A 394 -9.64 17.04 13.72
C PRO A 394 -9.73 16.16 12.46
N PRO A 395 -10.91 15.60 12.14
CA PRO A 395 -11.10 14.86 10.91
C PRO A 395 -10.66 15.75 9.72
N PRO A 396 -10.07 15.18 8.66
CA PRO A 396 -9.74 15.95 7.47
C PRO A 396 -10.99 16.71 7.03
N ALA A 397 -10.85 18.02 6.80
CA ALA A 397 -11.95 18.83 6.30
C ALA A 397 -12.51 18.15 5.05
N PRO A 398 -13.84 17.93 4.96
CA PRO A 398 -14.44 17.30 3.79
C PRO A 398 -14.05 18.11 2.56
N SER A 399 -13.61 17.42 1.50
CA SER A 399 -13.23 18.10 0.26
C SER A 399 -14.42 18.89 -0.29
N PHE A 400 -14.14 20.09 -0.81
CA PHE A 400 -15.16 20.92 -1.44
C PHE A 400 -15.55 20.40 -2.83
N LEU A 401 -14.83 19.41 -3.37
CA LEU A 401 -14.98 18.84 -4.71
C LEU A 401 -16.17 17.86 -4.80
N ASP A 402 -17.40 18.34 -4.52
CA ASP A 402 -18.60 17.53 -4.71
C ASP A 402 -18.88 17.29 -6.20
N ALA A 403 -19.14 16.03 -6.57
CA ALA A 403 -19.56 15.64 -7.91
C ALA A 403 -20.87 16.32 -8.32
N LYS A 404 -21.74 16.69 -7.37
CA LYS A 404 -22.97 17.45 -7.65
C LYS A 404 -22.68 18.83 -8.24
N CYS A 405 -21.57 19.46 -7.84
CA CYS A 405 -21.17 20.76 -8.38
C CYS A 405 -20.73 20.69 -9.85
N LEU A 406 -20.34 19.52 -10.36
CA LEU A 406 -19.96 19.36 -11.78
C LEU A 406 -21.12 19.66 -12.74
N ALA A 407 -22.37 19.52 -12.28
CA ALA A 407 -23.53 19.89 -13.08
C ALA A 407 -23.60 21.39 -13.40
N LYS A 408 -22.85 22.25 -12.69
CA LYS A 408 -22.85 23.71 -12.84
C LYS A 408 -21.39 24.22 -12.82
N PRO A 409 -20.78 24.53 -13.98
CA PRO A 409 -19.33 24.77 -14.06
C PRO A 409 -18.82 25.90 -13.16
N GLU A 410 -19.58 26.98 -12.96
CA GLU A 410 -19.18 28.07 -12.06
C GLU A 410 -19.19 27.66 -10.58
N GLN A 411 -20.08 26.74 -10.16
CA GLN A 411 -20.02 26.16 -8.81
C GLN A 411 -18.83 25.23 -8.65
N ALA A 412 -18.53 24.45 -9.70
CA ALA A 412 -17.34 23.60 -9.75
C ALA A 412 -16.05 24.44 -9.60
N PHE A 413 -15.95 25.59 -10.26
CA PHE A 413 -14.82 26.51 -10.08
C PHE A 413 -14.76 27.11 -8.68
N ALA A 414 -15.89 27.50 -8.08
CA ALA A 414 -15.92 27.98 -6.70
C ALA A 414 -15.45 26.91 -5.69
N ALA A 415 -15.86 25.65 -5.90
CA ALA A 415 -15.38 24.51 -5.12
C ALA A 415 -13.86 24.31 -5.25
N VAL A 416 -13.33 24.43 -6.46
CA VAL A 416 -11.89 24.36 -6.75
C VAL A 416 -11.11 25.47 -6.02
N ILE A 417 -11.60 26.71 -6.03
CA ILE A 417 -10.94 27.84 -5.34
C ILE A 417 -10.90 27.59 -3.82
N ARG A 418 -11.98 27.09 -3.22
CA ARG A 418 -11.99 26.72 -1.80
C ARG A 418 -10.99 25.61 -1.48
N GLU A 419 -10.82 24.67 -2.40
CA GLU A 419 -9.84 23.60 -2.24
C GLU A 419 -8.39 24.12 -2.38
N LEU A 420 -8.13 25.06 -3.31
CA LEU A 420 -6.84 25.78 -3.41
C LEU A 420 -6.52 26.56 -2.13
N ARG A 421 -7.51 27.29 -1.59
CA ARG A 421 -7.39 27.99 -0.30
C ARG A 421 -6.99 27.02 0.80
N ARG A 422 -7.66 25.88 0.89
CA ARG A 422 -7.35 24.84 1.88
C ARG A 422 -5.91 24.34 1.75
N MET A 423 -5.40 24.11 0.53
CA MET A 423 -3.99 23.75 0.32
C MET A 423 -3.06 24.86 0.78
N ALA A 424 -3.38 26.12 0.45
CA ALA A 424 -2.57 27.27 0.83
C ALA A 424 -2.53 27.49 2.35
N GLU A 425 -3.64 27.29 3.06
CA GLU A 425 -3.71 27.34 4.53
C GLU A 425 -2.84 26.25 5.17
N VAL A 426 -2.82 25.03 4.60
CA VAL A 426 -1.90 23.96 5.04
C VAL A 426 -0.43 24.38 4.84
N CYS A 427 -0.10 25.10 3.77
CA CYS A 427 1.25 25.66 3.59
C CYS A 427 1.59 26.72 4.66
N VAL A 428 0.64 27.57 5.06
CA VAL A 428 0.82 28.54 6.16
C VAL A 428 1.06 27.83 7.49
N ASP A 429 0.29 26.79 7.79
CA ASP A 429 0.51 25.94 8.97
C ASP A 429 1.89 25.27 8.95
N SER A 430 2.29 24.73 7.79
CA SER A 430 3.60 24.12 7.59
C SER A 430 4.75 25.11 7.79
N MET A 431 4.59 26.39 7.43
CA MET A 431 5.56 27.43 7.79
C MET A 431 5.72 27.52 9.32
N VAL A 432 4.63 27.50 10.09
CA VAL A 432 4.74 27.52 11.57
C VAL A 432 5.51 26.29 12.09
N LEU A 433 5.19 25.10 11.57
CA LEU A 433 5.89 23.86 11.95
C LEU A 433 7.38 23.88 11.60
N ILE A 434 7.76 24.48 10.47
CA ILE A 434 9.16 24.66 10.09
C ILE A 434 9.89 25.58 11.06
N GLY A 435 9.25 26.69 11.46
CA GLY A 435 9.81 27.58 12.48
C GLY A 435 10.13 26.82 13.77
N GLU A 436 9.21 25.95 14.22
CA GLU A 436 9.44 25.07 15.37
C GLU A 436 10.59 24.08 15.12
N LEU A 437 10.63 23.41 13.95
CA LEU A 437 11.65 22.40 13.63
C LEU A 437 13.06 22.98 13.52
N VAL A 438 13.20 24.19 13.00
CA VAL A 438 14.49 24.87 12.86
C VAL A 438 15.06 25.25 14.23
N LEU A 439 14.18 25.56 15.20
CA LEU A 439 14.54 25.90 16.58
C LEU A 439 14.76 24.66 17.47
N ALA A 440 13.84 23.71 17.43
CA ALA A 440 13.84 22.52 18.28
C ALA A 440 13.08 21.35 17.59
N PRO A 441 13.79 20.47 16.85
CA PRO A 441 13.14 19.43 16.07
C PRO A 441 12.56 18.34 16.98
N THR A 442 11.25 18.14 16.91
CA THR A 442 10.59 17.02 17.57
C THR A 442 10.05 16.02 16.56
N ARG A 443 10.04 14.73 16.90
CA ARG A 443 9.42 13.69 16.07
C ARG A 443 7.93 13.92 15.85
N LYS A 444 7.26 14.67 16.73
CA LYS A 444 5.83 14.99 16.61
C LYS A 444 5.63 16.08 15.55
N THR A 445 6.35 17.19 15.66
CA THR A 445 6.29 18.30 14.70
C THR A 445 6.71 17.84 13.30
N PHE A 446 7.78 17.04 13.19
CA PHE A 446 8.23 16.53 11.89
C PHE A 446 7.19 15.61 11.24
N ARG A 447 6.58 14.70 11.99
CA ARG A 447 5.49 13.86 11.48
C ARG A 447 4.29 14.67 11.01
N ARG A 448 3.94 15.75 11.72
CA ARG A 448 2.87 16.65 11.31
C ARG A 448 3.19 17.39 10.00
N LEU A 449 4.45 17.81 9.81
CA LEU A 449 4.90 18.41 8.55
C LEU A 449 4.77 17.43 7.38
N ILE A 450 5.23 16.19 7.54
CA ILE A 450 5.08 15.15 6.50
C ILE A 450 3.60 14.87 6.22
N ALA A 451 2.76 14.80 7.25
CA ALA A 451 1.32 14.63 7.06
C ALA A 451 0.67 15.81 6.29
N ASN A 452 1.16 17.04 6.47
CA ASN A 452 0.70 18.19 5.72
C ASN A 452 1.08 18.10 4.23
N GLU A 453 2.29 17.66 3.90
CA GLU A 453 2.71 17.43 2.51
C GLU A 453 1.86 16.35 1.82
N GLU A 454 1.57 15.26 2.53
CA GLU A 454 0.71 14.21 1.98
C GLU A 454 -0.73 14.71 1.77
N ILE A 455 -1.26 15.55 2.67
CA ILE A 455 -2.54 16.23 2.44
C ILE A 455 -2.51 17.07 1.16
N ILE A 456 -1.46 17.85 0.92
CA ILE A 456 -1.33 18.69 -0.29
C ILE A 456 -1.30 17.82 -1.55
N ASN A 457 -0.54 16.73 -1.55
CA ASN A 457 -0.43 15.80 -2.67
C ASN A 457 -1.76 15.14 -3.03
N GLU A 458 -2.53 14.75 -2.02
CA GLU A 458 -3.83 14.11 -2.21
C GLU A 458 -4.90 15.07 -2.73
N VAL A 459 -4.85 16.31 -2.27
CA VAL A 459 -5.72 17.35 -2.80
C VAL A 459 -5.41 17.63 -4.26
N ARG A 460 -4.13 17.74 -4.61
CA ARG A 460 -3.69 17.93 -6.00
C ARG A 460 -4.20 16.80 -6.89
N GLN A 461 -4.10 15.55 -6.44
CA GLN A 461 -4.60 14.41 -7.21
C GLN A 461 -6.13 14.47 -7.37
N SER A 462 -6.86 14.74 -6.27
CA SER A 462 -8.32 14.87 -6.26
C SER A 462 -8.81 15.99 -7.19
N MET A 463 -8.12 17.13 -7.18
CA MET A 463 -8.38 18.25 -8.09
C MET A 463 -8.08 17.90 -9.54
N GLY A 464 -6.99 17.19 -9.83
CA GLY A 464 -6.69 16.70 -11.18
C GLY A 464 -7.77 15.77 -11.74
N ASP A 465 -8.28 14.85 -10.92
CA ASP A 465 -9.40 13.98 -11.28
C ASP A 465 -10.70 14.77 -11.47
N TYR A 466 -10.91 15.82 -10.69
CA TYR A 466 -12.04 16.73 -10.82
C TYR A 466 -11.97 17.53 -12.13
N PHE A 467 -10.79 18.07 -12.47
CA PHE A 467 -10.53 18.74 -13.74
C PHE A 467 -10.77 17.82 -14.93
N ASN A 468 -10.30 16.56 -14.87
CA ASN A 468 -10.53 15.56 -15.92
C ASN A 468 -12.01 15.23 -16.13
N LYS A 469 -12.86 15.39 -15.11
CA LYS A 469 -14.32 15.26 -15.25
C LYS A 469 -14.92 16.54 -15.83
N LEU A 470 -14.47 17.70 -15.37
CA LEU A 470 -14.95 19.00 -15.81
C LEU A 470 -14.65 19.27 -17.30
N THR A 471 -13.48 18.85 -17.80
CA THR A 471 -13.10 19.00 -19.22
C THR A 471 -13.89 18.12 -20.18
N LYS A 472 -14.65 17.14 -19.68
CA LYS A 472 -15.59 16.34 -20.49
C LYS A 472 -16.92 17.05 -20.73
N LEU A 473 -17.19 18.13 -19.99
CA LEU A 473 -18.36 18.97 -20.17
C LEU A 473 -18.05 20.11 -21.14
N TYR A 474 -19.08 20.73 -21.71
CA TYR A 474 -18.89 21.93 -22.50
C TYR A 474 -18.39 23.07 -21.60
N LEU A 475 -17.21 23.60 -21.90
CA LEU A 475 -16.64 24.78 -21.24
C LEU A 475 -16.50 25.92 -22.26
N SER A 476 -16.96 27.11 -21.88
CA SER A 476 -16.70 28.31 -22.68
C SER A 476 -15.20 28.62 -22.74
N ARG A 477 -14.74 29.35 -23.76
CA ARG A 477 -13.33 29.78 -23.91
C ARG A 477 -12.76 30.38 -22.61
N ARG A 478 -13.53 31.25 -21.95
CA ARG A 478 -13.17 31.85 -20.65
C ARG A 478 -12.93 30.77 -19.59
N GLN A 479 -13.85 29.82 -19.45
CA GLN A 479 -13.80 28.77 -18.43
C GLN A 479 -12.64 27.81 -18.67
N THR A 480 -12.29 27.52 -19.92
CA THR A 480 -11.12 26.72 -20.27
C THR A 480 -9.82 27.43 -19.88
N ILE A 481 -9.69 28.74 -20.17
CA ILE A 481 -8.53 29.55 -19.75
C ILE A 481 -8.47 29.61 -18.22
N PHE A 482 -9.62 29.82 -17.56
CA PHE A 482 -9.68 29.87 -16.11
C PHE A 482 -9.26 28.56 -15.45
N LEU A 483 -9.72 27.41 -15.98
CA LEU A 483 -9.30 26.08 -15.55
C LEU A 483 -7.78 25.89 -15.64
N GLN A 484 -7.15 26.35 -16.73
CA GLN A 484 -5.69 26.28 -16.89
C GLN A 484 -4.95 27.11 -15.84
N HIS A 485 -5.48 28.28 -15.48
CA HIS A 485 -4.91 29.08 -14.40
C HIS A 485 -5.06 28.40 -13.04
N LEU A 486 -6.22 27.82 -12.73
CA LEU A 486 -6.43 27.08 -11.48
C LEU A 486 -5.52 25.84 -11.38
N ASP A 487 -5.33 25.09 -12.47
CA ASP A 487 -4.39 23.97 -12.54
C ASP A 487 -2.94 24.41 -12.33
N ARG A 488 -2.56 25.57 -12.87
CA ARG A 488 -1.23 26.16 -12.60
C ARG A 488 -1.07 26.55 -11.12
N CYS A 489 -2.06 27.21 -10.53
CA CYS A 489 -2.04 27.57 -9.11
C CYS A 489 -1.92 26.33 -8.22
N MET A 490 -2.70 25.28 -8.48
CA MET A 490 -2.62 23.99 -7.77
C MET A 490 -1.19 23.42 -7.78
N LYS A 491 -0.55 23.39 -8.96
CA LYS A 491 0.83 22.89 -9.12
C LYS A 491 1.85 23.77 -8.41
N ASP A 492 1.67 25.09 -8.42
CA ASP A 492 2.58 25.99 -7.71
C ASP A 492 2.42 25.88 -6.18
N ILE A 493 1.22 25.60 -5.65
CA ILE A 493 1.00 25.32 -4.21
C ILE A 493 1.60 23.97 -3.80
N GLU A 494 1.47 22.92 -4.62
CA GLU A 494 2.13 21.62 -4.34
C GLU A 494 3.65 21.79 -4.23
N ARG A 495 4.28 22.48 -5.19
CA ARG A 495 5.71 22.79 -5.13
C ARG A 495 6.10 23.61 -3.89
N ILE A 496 5.22 24.48 -3.40
CA ILE A 496 5.43 25.18 -2.13
C ILE A 496 5.49 24.15 -0.99
N GLY A 497 4.53 23.22 -0.92
CA GLY A 497 4.53 22.09 0.01
C GLY A 497 5.83 21.28 0.00
N ASP A 498 6.35 20.94 -1.19
CA ASP A 498 7.61 20.20 -1.34
C ASP A 498 8.80 20.95 -0.73
N HIS A 499 8.93 22.24 -1.04
CA HIS A 499 10.00 23.09 -0.50
C HIS A 499 9.89 23.25 1.02
N LEU A 500 8.68 23.31 1.57
CA LEU A 500 8.45 23.32 3.03
C LEU A 500 8.97 22.02 3.67
N THR A 501 8.67 20.86 3.07
CA THR A 501 9.16 19.56 3.53
C THR A 501 10.69 19.44 3.42
N HIS A 502 11.29 19.99 2.37
CA HIS A 502 12.74 20.06 2.22
C HIS A 502 13.39 20.86 3.36
N ILE A 503 12.86 22.04 3.69
CA ILE A 503 13.37 22.85 4.82
C ILE A 503 13.25 22.07 6.13
N GLY A 504 12.10 21.44 6.40
CA GLY A 504 11.92 20.65 7.63
C GLY A 504 12.84 19.44 7.72
N THR A 505 13.08 18.74 6.61
CA THR A 505 14.00 17.60 6.53
C THR A 505 15.44 18.04 6.78
N ASN A 506 15.88 19.09 6.09
CA ASN A 506 17.19 19.71 6.29
C ASN A 506 17.37 20.18 7.74
N SER A 507 16.30 20.65 8.38
CA SER A 507 16.32 21.04 9.80
C SER A 507 16.61 19.85 10.71
N VAL A 508 15.92 18.73 10.51
CA VAL A 508 16.17 17.51 11.30
C VAL A 508 17.57 16.94 11.05
N GLU A 509 18.07 17.03 9.83
CA GLU A 509 19.44 16.60 9.49
C GLU A 509 20.50 17.50 10.13
N ARG A 510 20.31 18.82 10.11
CA ARG A 510 21.22 19.80 10.72
C ARG A 510 21.50 19.48 12.18
N PHE A 511 20.48 19.15 12.97
CA PHE A 511 20.63 18.83 14.39
C PHE A 511 21.36 17.50 14.67
N LYS A 512 21.55 16.65 13.66
CA LYS A 512 22.37 15.42 13.79
C LYS A 512 23.86 15.69 13.55
N VAL A 513 24.22 16.87 13.05
CA VAL A 513 25.58 17.24 12.65
C VAL A 513 26.10 18.31 13.62
N PRO A 514 26.99 17.97 14.58
CA PRO A 514 27.49 18.92 15.57
C PRO A 514 28.14 20.17 14.97
N GLU A 515 28.78 20.04 13.81
CA GLU A 515 29.48 21.12 13.12
C GLU A 515 28.55 22.10 12.40
N ALA A 516 27.24 21.81 12.33
CA ALA A 516 26.25 22.64 11.64
C ALA A 516 25.65 23.76 12.53
N MET A 517 26.47 24.30 13.44
CA MET A 517 26.10 25.43 14.30
C MET A 517 25.95 26.72 13.50
N ILE A 518 24.91 27.48 13.83
CA ILE A 518 24.62 28.77 13.21
C ILE A 518 24.75 29.85 14.30
N PRO A 519 25.63 30.85 14.13
CA PRO A 519 25.74 32.00 15.03
C PRO A 519 24.41 32.76 15.18
N GLU A 520 24.15 33.32 16.35
CA GLU A 520 22.87 33.95 16.68
C GLU A 520 22.54 35.16 15.78
N ASP A 521 23.53 35.98 15.46
CA ASP A 521 23.40 37.12 14.54
C ASP A 521 22.95 36.67 13.14
N LEU A 522 23.55 35.61 12.60
CA LEU A 522 23.18 35.03 11.31
C LEU A 522 21.80 34.35 11.35
N PHE A 523 21.49 33.69 12.47
CA PHE A 523 20.18 33.09 12.70
C PHE A 523 19.08 34.16 12.72
N ARG A 524 19.31 35.30 13.35
CA ARG A 524 18.35 36.44 13.38
C ARG A 524 18.08 36.98 11.98
N ILE A 525 19.11 37.11 11.14
CA ILE A 525 18.95 37.51 9.73
C ILE A 525 18.07 36.50 8.99
N TRP A 526 18.39 35.20 9.10
CA TRP A 526 17.60 34.14 8.47
C TRP A 526 16.15 34.12 8.98
N PHE A 527 15.93 34.25 10.28
CA PHE A 527 14.60 34.22 10.88
C PHE A 527 13.74 35.40 10.45
N SER A 528 14.35 36.59 10.29
CA SER A 528 13.68 37.75 9.72
C SER A 528 13.25 37.50 8.26
N LEU A 529 14.13 36.89 7.45
CA LEU A 529 13.82 36.49 6.08
C LEU A 529 12.70 35.43 6.01
N PHE A 530 12.74 34.46 6.93
CA PHE A 530 11.72 33.43 7.09
C PHE A 530 10.34 34.03 7.39
N CYS A 531 10.27 35.01 8.30
CA CYS A 531 9.04 35.74 8.62
C CYS A 531 8.49 36.50 7.40
N SER A 532 9.36 37.14 6.62
CA SER A 532 8.96 37.79 5.36
C SER A 532 8.40 36.79 4.34
N ALA A 533 9.04 35.62 4.17
CA ALA A 533 8.50 34.56 3.32
C ALA A 533 7.12 34.07 3.81
N LYS A 534 6.97 33.87 5.13
CA LYS A 534 5.68 33.48 5.74
C LYS A 534 4.59 34.50 5.42
N HIS A 535 4.92 35.78 5.46
CA HIS A 535 3.99 36.86 5.14
C HIS A 535 3.51 36.78 3.68
N VAL A 536 4.43 36.52 2.72
CA VAL A 536 4.07 36.29 1.31
C VAL A 536 3.13 35.10 1.14
N ILE A 537 3.42 33.97 1.80
CA ILE A 537 2.57 32.76 1.74
C ILE A 537 1.20 32.98 2.40
N THR A 538 1.14 33.82 3.44
CA THR A 538 -0.13 34.20 4.09
C THR A 538 -1.01 35.02 3.15
N PHE A 539 -0.45 36.03 2.45
CA PHE A 539 -1.20 36.78 1.44
C PHE A 539 -1.67 35.89 0.28
N MET A 540 -0.85 34.92 -0.14
CA MET A 540 -1.23 33.92 -1.14
C MET A 540 -2.38 33.01 -0.65
N ALA A 541 -2.45 32.66 0.63
CA ALA A 541 -3.60 31.90 1.14
C ALA A 541 -4.87 32.76 1.16
N GLN A 542 -4.74 34.03 1.54
CA GLN A 542 -5.85 34.99 1.56
C GLN A 542 -6.38 35.32 0.16
N SER A 543 -5.53 35.27 -0.88
CA SER A 543 -5.98 35.56 -2.26
C SER A 543 -6.97 34.54 -2.80
N PHE A 544 -6.99 33.32 -2.27
CA PHE A 544 -7.97 32.29 -2.64
C PHE A 544 -9.29 32.38 -1.84
N ASP A 545 -9.58 33.53 -1.20
CA ASP A 545 -10.87 33.74 -0.55
C ASP A 545 -11.97 34.04 -1.59
N PRO A 546 -12.97 33.15 -1.76
CA PRO A 546 -14.05 33.36 -2.72
C PRO A 546 -14.98 34.53 -2.36
N ASP A 547 -14.94 35.03 -1.12
CA ASP A 547 -15.82 36.08 -0.62
C ASP A 547 -15.16 37.48 -0.64
N HIS A 548 -13.86 37.57 -1.00
CA HIS A 548 -13.13 38.84 -1.05
C HIS A 548 -13.36 39.59 -2.38
N ALA A 549 -13.48 40.92 -2.31
CA ALA A 549 -14.03 41.74 -3.40
C ALA A 549 -13.17 41.87 -4.67
N SER A 550 -11.89 41.48 -4.67
CA SER A 550 -11.02 41.54 -5.86
C SER A 550 -9.75 40.70 -5.71
N PHE A 551 -9.67 39.57 -6.43
CA PHE A 551 -8.45 38.75 -6.57
C PHE A 551 -7.24 39.58 -7.02
N GLN A 552 -7.46 40.63 -7.82
CA GLN A 552 -6.41 41.47 -8.40
C GLN A 552 -5.77 42.40 -7.36
N ASP A 553 -6.48 42.73 -6.29
CA ASP A 553 -5.97 43.60 -5.22
C ASP A 553 -5.03 42.80 -4.32
N THR A 554 -5.47 41.63 -3.88
CA THR A 554 -4.63 40.66 -3.16
C THR A 554 -3.40 40.23 -3.97
N ALA A 555 -3.54 40.03 -5.28
CA ALA A 555 -2.40 39.71 -6.14
C ALA A 555 -1.35 40.85 -6.16
N ARG A 556 -1.77 42.12 -6.07
CA ARG A 556 -0.83 43.25 -5.97
C ARG A 556 -0.09 43.26 -4.63
N GLU A 557 -0.75 42.88 -3.54
CA GLU A 557 -0.13 42.77 -2.22
C GLU A 557 0.90 41.64 -2.17
N ILE A 558 0.61 40.46 -2.74
CA ILE A 558 1.56 39.37 -2.88
C ILE A 558 2.82 39.83 -3.63
N LEU A 559 2.65 40.55 -4.75
CA LEU A 559 3.78 41.04 -5.53
C LEU A 559 4.64 42.06 -4.76
N ARG A 560 4.01 42.99 -4.02
CA ARG A 560 4.72 43.96 -3.17
C ARG A 560 5.50 43.28 -2.06
N ALA A 561 4.87 42.37 -1.32
CA ALA A 561 5.51 41.61 -0.24
C ALA A 561 6.68 40.77 -0.79
N ARG A 562 6.51 40.19 -1.98
CA ARG A 562 7.56 39.45 -2.66
C ARG A 562 8.75 40.33 -3.02
N ASP A 563 8.51 41.51 -3.60
CA ASP A 563 9.60 42.41 -4.00
C ASP A 563 10.41 42.87 -2.78
N ALA A 564 9.74 43.15 -1.64
CA ALA A 564 10.41 43.43 -0.37
C ALA A 564 11.25 42.23 0.14
N TYR A 565 10.70 41.01 0.07
CA TYR A 565 11.44 39.79 0.42
C TYR A 565 12.69 39.60 -0.44
N MET A 566 12.62 39.87 -1.75
CA MET A 566 13.77 39.66 -2.65
C MET A 566 14.96 40.55 -2.30
N VAL A 567 14.70 41.82 -1.93
CA VAL A 567 15.75 42.72 -1.44
C VAL A 567 16.39 42.15 -0.17
N GLN A 568 15.56 41.75 0.81
CA GLN A 568 16.04 41.16 2.05
C GLN A 568 16.84 39.85 1.82
N SER A 569 16.44 39.02 0.87
CA SER A 569 17.14 37.77 0.51
C SER A 569 18.54 38.07 -0.06
N MET A 570 18.66 39.10 -0.90
CA MET A 570 19.96 39.53 -1.43
C MET A 570 20.90 40.00 -0.31
N ASP A 571 20.40 40.82 0.63
CA ASP A 571 21.17 41.31 1.78
C ASP A 571 21.58 40.16 2.71
N ALA A 572 20.67 39.21 2.98
CA ALA A 572 20.96 38.04 3.79
C ALA A 572 22.06 37.16 3.18
N LYS A 573 22.00 36.90 1.86
CA LYS A 573 23.04 36.13 1.15
C LYS A 573 24.39 36.83 1.21
N ALA A 574 24.44 38.15 1.06
CA ALA A 574 25.66 38.93 1.19
C ALA A 574 26.25 38.80 2.61
N ALA A 575 25.42 38.92 3.65
CA ALA A 575 25.83 38.76 5.04
C ALA A 575 26.36 37.35 5.33
N PHE A 576 25.71 36.30 4.83
CA PHE A 576 26.15 34.91 5.01
C PHE A 576 27.45 34.61 4.27
N ALA A 577 27.60 35.12 3.04
CA ALA A 577 28.84 34.99 2.28
C ALA A 577 30.01 35.70 2.99
N GLN A 578 29.78 36.89 3.54
CA GLN A 578 30.80 37.62 4.31
C GLN A 578 31.19 36.85 5.57
N ALA A 579 30.22 36.31 6.32
CA ALA A 579 30.49 35.51 7.51
C ALA A 579 31.30 34.24 7.20
N ALA A 580 31.04 33.60 6.05
CA ALA A 580 31.83 32.46 5.59
C ALA A 580 33.28 32.85 5.25
N ARG A 581 33.49 33.99 4.58
CA ARG A 581 34.84 34.53 4.27
C ARG A 581 35.64 34.85 5.53
N GLU A 582 34.98 35.43 6.52
CA GLU A 582 35.55 35.80 7.82
C GLU A 582 35.69 34.59 8.78
N LYS A 583 35.31 33.38 8.33
CA LYS A 583 35.32 32.14 9.12
C LYS A 583 34.50 32.23 10.42
N ARG A 584 33.47 33.10 10.46
CA ARG A 584 32.53 33.23 11.58
C ARG A 584 31.48 32.11 11.62
N ILE A 585 31.34 31.35 10.53
CA ILE A 585 30.49 30.17 10.42
C ILE A 585 31.27 29.01 9.81
N THR A 586 30.96 27.78 10.20
CA THR A 586 31.53 26.59 9.59
C THR A 586 31.02 26.42 8.14
N PRO A 587 31.78 25.75 7.25
CA PRO A 587 31.29 25.46 5.89
C PRO A 587 29.95 24.69 5.89
N ILE A 588 29.78 23.77 6.83
CA ILE A 588 28.54 22.98 6.98
C ILE A 588 27.39 23.86 7.48
N GLY A 589 27.62 24.73 8.46
CA GLY A 589 26.59 25.68 8.92
C GLY A 589 26.17 26.66 7.82
N GLY A 590 27.14 27.17 7.06
CA GLY A 590 26.90 28.03 5.90
C GLY A 590 26.12 27.32 4.79
N TYR A 591 26.41 26.05 4.56
CA TYR A 591 25.68 25.21 3.61
C TYR A 591 24.19 25.09 3.97
N TYR A 592 23.84 24.80 5.23
CA TYR A 592 22.43 24.73 5.65
C TYR A 592 21.72 26.08 5.52
N LEU A 593 22.37 27.19 5.91
CA LEU A 593 21.80 28.53 5.72
C LEU A 593 21.51 28.83 4.25
N SER A 594 22.45 28.53 3.35
CA SER A 594 22.25 28.73 1.90
C SER A 594 21.05 27.92 1.41
N ARG A 595 20.95 26.63 1.78
CA ARG A 595 19.82 25.78 1.37
C ARG A 595 18.49 26.33 1.86
N TYR A 596 18.41 26.78 3.11
CA TYR A 596 17.18 27.37 3.62
C TYR A 596 16.77 28.61 2.82
N VAL A 597 17.71 29.50 2.52
CA VAL A 597 17.42 30.70 1.71
C VAL A 597 16.97 30.31 0.30
N GLU A 598 17.63 29.32 -0.32
CA GLU A 598 17.24 28.83 -1.65
C GLU A 598 15.82 28.27 -1.68
N ASP A 599 15.43 27.47 -0.67
CA ASP A 599 14.06 26.96 -0.58
C ASP A 599 13.06 28.11 -0.34
N LEU A 600 13.35 29.06 0.57
CA LEU A 600 12.50 30.24 0.78
C LEU A 600 12.31 31.08 -0.50
N ASP A 601 13.38 31.29 -1.28
CA ASP A 601 13.32 31.98 -2.56
C ASP A 601 12.43 31.24 -3.57
N ARG A 602 12.47 29.90 -3.55
CA ARG A 602 11.61 29.07 -4.41
C ARG A 602 10.15 29.17 -3.98
N LEU A 603 9.83 29.14 -2.68
CA LEU A 603 8.48 29.36 -2.17
C LEU A 603 7.91 30.69 -2.67
N VAL A 604 8.67 31.76 -2.48
CA VAL A 604 8.25 33.12 -2.82
C VAL A 604 8.11 33.32 -4.33
N ARG A 605 8.94 32.65 -5.14
CA ARG A 605 8.81 32.62 -6.60
C ARG A 605 7.51 31.94 -7.05
N ARG A 606 7.05 30.90 -6.36
CA ARG A 606 5.78 30.22 -6.66
C ARG A 606 4.58 31.12 -6.34
N ALA A 607 4.61 31.81 -5.20
CA ALA A 607 3.59 32.81 -4.87
C ALA A 607 3.48 33.93 -5.93
N LYS A 608 4.60 34.39 -6.50
CA LYS A 608 4.62 35.33 -7.63
C LYS A 608 3.89 34.76 -8.87
N SER A 609 4.11 33.49 -9.19
CA SER A 609 3.46 32.82 -10.33
C SER A 609 1.94 32.78 -10.16
N ILE A 610 1.48 32.47 -8.95
CA ILE A 610 0.06 32.49 -8.58
C ILE A 610 -0.53 33.90 -8.73
N ALA A 611 0.13 34.92 -8.19
CA ALA A 611 -0.34 36.30 -8.31
C ALA A 611 -0.45 36.77 -9.78
N PHE A 612 0.40 36.27 -10.68
CA PHE A 612 0.25 36.56 -12.11
C PHE A 612 -0.92 35.86 -12.78
N ALA A 613 -1.29 34.66 -12.32
CA ALA A 613 -2.49 33.96 -12.77
C ALA A 613 -3.75 34.69 -12.28
N GLU A 614 -3.75 35.14 -11.02
CA GLU A 614 -4.87 35.88 -10.41
C GLU A 614 -5.13 37.25 -11.06
N ARG A 615 -4.10 37.87 -11.65
CA ARG A 615 -4.24 39.14 -12.40
C ARG A 615 -4.85 38.99 -13.79
N GLN A 616 -5.03 37.76 -14.29
CA GLN A 616 -5.60 37.56 -15.62
C GLN A 616 -7.08 37.95 -15.63
N PRO A 617 -7.58 38.58 -16.70
CA PRO A 617 -8.96 39.07 -16.77
C PRO A 617 -10.01 37.95 -16.70
N ASP A 618 -9.61 36.71 -17.00
CA ASP A 618 -10.47 35.52 -16.94
C ASP A 618 -10.50 34.86 -15.55
N PHE A 619 -9.63 35.27 -14.62
CA PHE A 619 -9.51 34.70 -13.28
C PHE A 619 -10.56 35.25 -12.31
N TRP A 620 -11.81 34.82 -12.45
CA TRP A 620 -12.89 35.18 -11.51
C TRP A 620 -14.10 34.27 -11.68
N VAL A 621 -14.87 34.06 -10.61
CA VAL A 621 -16.14 33.32 -10.69
C VAL A 621 -17.29 34.28 -11.03
N LYS A 622 -18.10 33.94 -12.03
CA LYS A 622 -19.30 34.73 -12.37
C LYS A 622 -20.42 34.39 -11.37
N GLN A 623 -20.56 35.17 -10.31
CA GLN A 623 -21.61 34.96 -9.29
C GLN A 623 -23.01 34.85 -9.93
N THR A 624 -23.32 35.68 -10.93
CA THR A 624 -24.58 35.67 -11.70
C THR A 624 -24.82 34.42 -12.53
N LYS A 625 -23.82 33.53 -12.66
CA LYS A 625 -23.89 32.29 -13.44
C LYS A 625 -23.74 31.03 -12.58
N LEU A 626 -23.72 31.15 -11.25
CA LEU A 626 -23.63 30.00 -10.34
C LEU A 626 -24.75 28.98 -10.55
N GLU A 627 -25.92 29.38 -11.00
CA GLU A 627 -27.04 28.44 -11.18
C GLU A 627 -27.11 27.80 -12.57
N LYS A 628 -26.32 28.27 -13.55
CA LYS A 628 -26.42 27.81 -14.94
C LYS A 628 -25.92 26.37 -15.10
N PRO A 629 -26.73 25.46 -15.67
CA PRO A 629 -26.33 24.07 -15.86
C PRO A 629 -25.26 23.92 -16.95
N ALA A 630 -24.42 22.90 -16.81
CA ALA A 630 -23.47 22.46 -17.81
C ALA A 630 -24.21 21.90 -19.03
N GLN A 631 -23.76 22.26 -20.23
CA GLN A 631 -24.20 21.61 -21.46
C GLN A 631 -23.28 20.41 -21.75
N THR A 632 -23.82 19.39 -22.40
CA THR A 632 -23.04 18.25 -22.87
C THR A 632 -22.14 18.72 -24.02
N ALA A 633 -20.83 18.43 -23.95
CA ALA A 633 -19.94 18.73 -25.06
C ALA A 633 -20.40 17.94 -26.30
N GLY A 634 -20.46 18.60 -27.47
CA GLY A 634 -20.73 17.95 -28.74
C GLY A 634 -19.66 16.89 -29.07
N ALA A 635 -19.94 16.03 -30.06
CA ALA A 635 -19.00 15.02 -30.50
C ALA A 635 -17.70 15.67 -31.01
N PHE A 636 -16.62 15.54 -30.23
CA PHE A 636 -15.29 16.03 -30.60
C PHE A 636 -14.77 15.21 -31.78
N SER A 637 -14.65 15.82 -32.96
CA SER A 637 -13.89 15.25 -34.07
C SER A 637 -12.40 15.55 -33.82
N PRO A 638 -11.56 14.53 -33.56
CA PRO A 638 -10.15 14.77 -33.33
C PRO A 638 -9.52 15.38 -34.59
N PRO A 639 -8.62 16.38 -34.44
CA PRO A 639 -7.86 16.88 -35.58
C PRO A 639 -7.04 15.74 -36.20
N SER A 640 -6.70 15.90 -37.48
CA SER A 640 -5.79 14.97 -38.16
C SER A 640 -4.52 14.78 -37.35
N ARG A 641 -4.14 13.52 -37.11
CA ARG A 641 -2.91 13.19 -36.39
C ARG A 641 -1.71 13.77 -37.16
N VAL A 642 -0.72 14.25 -36.42
CA VAL A 642 0.57 14.63 -36.96
C VAL A 642 1.17 13.42 -37.68
N ASN A 643 1.69 13.60 -38.90
CA ASN A 643 2.40 12.55 -39.62
C ASN A 643 3.78 12.31 -38.96
N PRO A 644 4.00 11.18 -38.25
CA PRO A 644 5.24 10.97 -37.51
C PRO A 644 6.47 10.90 -38.41
N GLU A 645 6.33 10.34 -39.61
CA GLU A 645 7.44 10.14 -40.54
C GLU A 645 8.00 11.47 -41.05
N ALA A 646 7.13 12.44 -41.33
CA ALA A 646 7.55 13.77 -41.79
C ALA A 646 8.39 14.51 -40.73
N TYR A 647 7.99 14.44 -39.46
CA TYR A 647 8.71 15.12 -38.37
C TYR A 647 9.95 14.35 -37.91
N LEU A 648 9.93 13.01 -37.98
CA LEU A 648 11.12 12.20 -37.73
C LEU A 648 12.20 12.44 -38.79
N ALA A 649 11.80 12.61 -40.06
CA ALA A 649 12.73 12.99 -41.13
C ALA A 649 13.39 14.35 -40.84
N MET A 650 12.61 15.36 -40.45
CA MET A 650 13.12 16.69 -40.08
C MET A 650 14.09 16.66 -38.88
N LEU A 651 13.94 15.70 -37.95
CA LEU A 651 14.86 15.54 -36.81
C LEU A 651 16.21 14.96 -37.22
N HIS A 652 16.27 14.25 -38.34
CA HIS A 652 17.48 13.63 -38.87
C HIS A 652 18.17 14.48 -39.95
N GLU A 653 17.55 15.58 -40.37
CA GLU A 653 18.19 16.58 -41.21
C GLU A 653 19.22 17.40 -40.40
N PRO A 654 20.40 17.68 -40.96
CA PRO A 654 21.36 18.57 -40.31
C PRO A 654 20.72 19.95 -40.09
N PRO A 655 20.98 20.62 -38.96
CA PRO A 655 20.45 21.96 -38.74
C PRO A 655 20.88 22.87 -39.89
N PRO A 656 20.00 23.78 -40.36
CA PRO A 656 20.34 24.71 -41.43
C PRO A 656 21.60 25.50 -41.06
N SER A 657 22.39 25.83 -42.07
CA SER A 657 23.60 26.63 -41.86
C SER A 657 23.20 28.01 -41.30
N TYR A 658 24.07 28.66 -40.53
CA TYR A 658 23.79 30.00 -39.96
C TYR A 658 23.46 31.07 -41.03
N GLU A 659 23.75 30.80 -42.30
CA GLU A 659 23.47 31.66 -43.44
C GLU A 659 22.10 31.41 -44.08
N ASP A 660 21.45 30.28 -43.78
CA ASP A 660 20.09 29.99 -44.22
C ASP A 660 19.11 30.66 -43.24
N GLU A 661 18.29 31.61 -43.73
CA GLU A 661 17.19 32.17 -42.94
C GLU A 661 16.31 31.03 -42.42
N MET A 662 16.29 30.86 -41.09
CA MET A 662 15.30 30.00 -40.43
C MET A 662 13.93 30.38 -40.99
N PRO A 663 13.15 29.46 -41.57
CA PRO A 663 11.84 29.78 -42.10
C PRO A 663 10.97 30.23 -40.92
N VAL A 664 10.86 31.55 -40.75
CA VAL A 664 9.94 32.16 -39.79
C VAL A 664 8.55 31.81 -40.31
N PRO A 665 7.71 31.08 -39.56
CA PRO A 665 6.35 30.83 -40.00
C PRO A 665 5.65 32.18 -40.17
N THR A 666 5.39 32.57 -41.42
CA THR A 666 4.94 33.94 -41.75
C THR A 666 3.53 34.26 -41.27
N HIS A 667 2.78 33.28 -40.77
CA HIS A 667 1.46 33.52 -40.20
C HIS A 667 1.16 32.60 -39.00
N PHE A 668 1.26 33.12 -37.78
CA PHE A 668 0.47 32.61 -36.65
C PHE A 668 -1.00 33.02 -36.81
N HIS A 669 -1.63 32.68 -37.95
CA HIS A 669 -3.07 32.82 -38.07
C HIS A 669 -3.70 31.57 -37.46
N VAL A 670 -4.04 31.63 -36.17
CA VAL A 670 -5.00 30.69 -35.61
C VAL A 670 -6.34 31.04 -36.26
N PRO A 671 -6.95 30.17 -37.09
CA PRO A 671 -8.28 30.45 -37.63
C PRO A 671 -9.24 30.54 -36.45
N VAL A 672 -9.93 31.67 -36.30
CA VAL A 672 -11.04 31.80 -35.35
C VAL A 672 -12.27 31.13 -35.97
N GLN A 673 -12.19 29.84 -36.27
CA GLN A 673 -13.37 29.02 -36.45
C GLN A 673 -13.40 28.06 -35.27
N SER A 674 -14.18 28.47 -34.26
CA SER A 674 -14.46 27.68 -33.08
C SER A 674 -15.19 26.40 -33.52
N PRO A 675 -14.73 25.19 -33.17
CA PRO A 675 -15.57 23.99 -33.30
C PRO A 675 -16.75 23.99 -32.31
N TYR A 676 -16.91 25.08 -31.56
CA TYR A 676 -17.99 25.35 -30.61
C TYR A 676 -18.72 26.63 -31.03
N ASP A 677 -19.49 26.56 -32.11
CA ASP A 677 -20.58 27.51 -32.28
C ASP A 677 -21.73 27.09 -31.36
N PRO A 678 -22.32 28.01 -30.57
CA PRO A 678 -23.53 27.70 -29.82
C PRO A 678 -24.65 27.33 -30.80
N PRO A 679 -25.62 26.48 -30.40
CA PRO A 679 -26.78 26.23 -31.24
C PRO A 679 -27.48 27.56 -31.57
N PRO A 680 -28.02 27.73 -32.79
CA PRO A 680 -28.68 28.97 -33.18
C PRO A 680 -29.82 29.27 -32.22
N ASP A 681 -29.91 30.53 -31.79
CA ASP A 681 -30.95 31.04 -30.92
C ASP A 681 -32.27 31.06 -31.71
N GLU A 682 -33.19 30.13 -31.43
CA GLU A 682 -34.49 29.99 -32.12
C GLU A 682 -35.41 31.23 -31.99
N ASN A 683 -34.97 32.29 -31.31
CA ASN A 683 -35.73 33.53 -31.10
C ASN A 683 -35.18 34.77 -31.83
N ASN A 684 -34.23 34.66 -32.76
CA ASN A 684 -33.72 35.83 -33.50
C ASN A 684 -33.62 35.60 -35.03
N PRO A 685 -34.61 36.05 -35.84
CA PRO A 685 -34.64 35.81 -37.27
C PRO A 685 -33.77 36.79 -38.11
N SER A 686 -32.82 37.50 -37.51
CA SER A 686 -32.02 38.50 -38.24
C SER A 686 -30.52 38.46 -37.91
N SER A 687 -29.81 37.49 -38.49
CA SER A 687 -28.38 37.67 -38.79
C SER A 687 -27.92 36.76 -39.94
N GLU A 688 -28.40 37.02 -41.15
CA GLU A 688 -27.65 36.64 -42.35
C GLU A 688 -26.47 37.61 -42.47
N ALA A 689 -25.24 37.11 -42.28
CA ALA A 689 -24.02 37.84 -42.63
C ALA A 689 -23.70 37.62 -44.13
N PRO A 690 -23.31 38.66 -44.89
CA PRO A 690 -22.96 38.50 -46.29
C PRO A 690 -21.56 37.88 -46.47
N ALA A 691 -21.39 37.17 -47.59
CA ALA A 691 -20.19 36.47 -48.03
C ALA A 691 -18.95 37.39 -48.18
N PRO A 692 -17.72 36.84 -48.08
CA PRO A 692 -16.50 37.65 -47.99
C PRO A 692 -16.04 38.17 -49.36
N CYS A 693 -15.58 39.42 -49.40
CA CYS A 693 -14.78 39.94 -50.51
C CYS A 693 -13.28 39.79 -50.20
N THR A 694 -12.60 39.11 -51.13
CA THR A 694 -11.16 39.13 -51.53
C THR A 694 -10.09 39.48 -50.52
#